data_AF-A0A7S4Q4L5-F1
#
_entry.id   AF-A0A7S4Q4L5-F1
#
_cell.length_a   1.000
_cell.length_b   1.000
_cell.length_c   1.000
_cell.angle_alpha   90.00
_cell.angle_beta   90.00
_cell.angle_gamma   90.00
#
_symmetry.space_group_name_H-M   'P 1'
#
loop_
_entity.id
_entity.type
_entity.pdbx_description
1 polymer ?
#
loop_
_entity_poly.entity_id
_entity_poly.type
_entity_poly.pdbx_seq_one_letter_code
_entity_poly.pdbx_strand_id
1 'polypeptide(L)'
;RDAAGPPHGRSSLRRPGGRPGRRGRGAMPTLLAGGGAPLGGVDAGMSPRAGSRSAADAAAAQASDEPDRLWLVALRGAGMQGEYTKQRGRDKHGQAIWRQANGGGWLFSSGPEGFWCFAKKESDIGNKLGQVQSASPHEGRFPHEMAQWQYHDWTTWRVDAAILVTASCEEFNMAILDQEASQGVSAEGDHLWIVAPPYAALQGEYSKQQGRVERGQPVWRQVSGSGVLFSTAKGRWFVADCEAGIAVNGGVVASAGHHRGQPPQDLKEWQCFHEGKWHVDAAILVTASQEEGEKRLAEQEAQALERASRGPGRLWLICSPKPGLQGEYLRRQGRVERGEAVWQQTNGSGVLYSNGLGGLWCFASKEADIAKNVGILQSASPHEGRPPDEVGAWQYADGNAWRLDDGIIVTASEEDGLRAFANQHAEALRRAEEVPDVLWLIAPAQPCLQGEYAKQHGRLERGQACWRQAGGSGWLYSTAGGRWFVADREEAIAICGGVIASAAPHAGQPPQECQGWQRYADGAWLMDACVRILGTRAEFEAAAESAAPELLLPSAAQPERLWLLALAAPQLQGEYALEDRLRQGLAVWRRTGGGGWLYGKASDGRWRFAAEESDIAAGNSRLRSCGSEAAERPEEAKRWQLAEELEGGEGFEWRDEPTVRIVTSAEEASRAAEGAPETMQPTEQFSVAKAPQTQSEQVPTPRTATAGSLLPKTSPVIGPPKLPEEEAERNSAGTATAGSLLPKTSPVIGPPKLPEEEAERDSARAPADAEAEAQAQLAITPHLEVLPLSSPNSLDLTERVRSEVGRLLAAAGLAPGTMSSVDMDVLVAECINSIQEDGRDARAAAEDPQEMSRVVLREVLKGWARSRLATHPMNPPVSDECVGVEDFPQLFCSCRPQTAVTRVRQHISVHSADEHEGKMYCHLGCADPSPAGGPCVVS
;
A
#
# COMPACT_ATOMS: atom_id res chain seq x y z
N ARG A 1 -48.43 51.48 -52.40
CA ARG A 1 -47.25 52.30 -52.74
C ARG A 1 -46.40 52.51 -51.50
N ASP A 2 -45.37 51.73 -51.19
CA ASP A 2 -45.12 50.29 -51.21
C ASP A 2 -44.03 50.03 -50.17
N ALA A 3 -44.06 48.86 -49.55
CA ALA A 3 -43.31 48.40 -48.39
C ALA A 3 -41.90 47.89 -48.78
N ALA A 4 -40.83 48.17 -48.00
CA ALA A 4 -40.28 47.43 -46.84
C ALA A 4 -39.38 46.23 -47.18
N GLY A 5 -38.16 46.21 -46.59
CA GLY A 5 -37.33 45.01 -46.38
C GLY A 5 -35.81 45.20 -46.61
N PRO A 6 -34.91 44.54 -45.84
CA PRO A 6 -33.63 45.11 -45.35
C PRO A 6 -32.36 44.33 -45.78
N PRO A 7 -31.18 44.65 -45.20
CA PRO A 7 -30.52 43.62 -44.39
C PRO A 7 -29.90 44.12 -43.06
N HIS A 8 -29.78 43.18 -42.10
CA HIS A 8 -29.19 43.34 -40.77
C HIS A 8 -27.67 43.05 -40.76
N GLY A 9 -26.91 43.90 -40.07
CA GLY A 9 -25.52 43.67 -39.67
C GLY A 9 -25.23 44.30 -38.30
N ARG A 10 -24.87 43.45 -37.34
CA ARG A 10 -24.07 43.64 -36.11
C ARG A 10 -24.23 44.94 -35.29
N SER A 11 -24.84 44.78 -34.11
CA SER A 11 -24.88 45.75 -33.02
C SER A 11 -23.73 45.56 -32.02
N SER A 12 -22.98 46.63 -31.78
CA SER A 12 -22.17 46.85 -30.57
C SER A 12 -22.57 48.20 -29.98
N LEU A 13 -23.10 48.24 -28.76
CA LEU A 13 -23.37 49.49 -28.05
C LEU A 13 -23.03 49.38 -26.56
N ARG A 14 -22.05 50.20 -26.17
CA ARG A 14 -21.72 50.64 -24.81
C ARG A 14 -22.87 51.51 -24.25
N ARG A 15 -23.05 51.52 -22.92
CA ARG A 15 -23.26 52.73 -22.07
C ARG A 15 -23.33 52.37 -20.55
N PRO A 16 -23.27 53.34 -19.61
CA PRO A 16 -22.29 53.35 -18.50
C PRO A 16 -22.88 53.65 -17.10
N GLY A 17 -22.01 53.83 -16.09
CA GLY A 17 -22.26 54.57 -14.85
C GLY A 17 -21.56 53.94 -13.63
N GLY A 18 -20.78 54.61 -12.78
CA GLY A 18 -20.61 56.04 -12.51
C GLY A 18 -20.93 56.34 -11.03
N ARG A 19 -19.89 56.49 -10.19
CA ARG A 19 -19.93 56.86 -8.76
C ARG A 19 -20.73 58.16 -8.50
N PRO A 20 -21.13 58.44 -7.25
CA PRO A 20 -20.38 59.45 -6.50
C PRO A 20 -20.29 59.21 -4.98
N GLY A 21 -19.30 59.84 -4.33
CA GLY A 21 -19.29 60.08 -2.88
C GLY A 21 -19.59 61.54 -2.56
N ARG A 22 -20.05 61.83 -1.33
CA ARG A 22 -19.80 63.11 -0.64
C ARG A 22 -20.14 63.08 0.85
N ARG A 23 -19.46 64.00 1.53
CA ARG A 23 -19.31 64.27 2.97
C ARG A 23 -20.58 64.81 3.65
N GLY A 24 -20.75 64.48 4.94
CA GLY A 24 -20.49 65.40 6.06
C GLY A 24 -21.62 66.30 6.60
N ARG A 25 -21.69 66.32 7.95
CA ARG A 25 -22.24 67.30 8.91
C ARG A 25 -23.74 67.28 9.21
N GLY A 26 -24.03 67.15 10.50
CA GLY A 26 -25.28 67.53 11.15
C GLY A 26 -25.19 67.26 12.66
N ALA A 27 -24.89 68.29 13.45
CA ALA A 27 -24.80 68.26 14.91
C ALA A 27 -26.18 68.51 15.56
N MET A 28 -26.28 68.09 16.83
CA MET A 28 -27.36 68.28 17.82
C MET A 28 -27.97 69.70 17.87
N PRO A 29 -29.17 69.82 18.48
CA PRO A 29 -29.19 70.54 19.76
C PRO A 29 -30.06 69.93 20.88
N THR A 30 -29.59 70.27 22.08
CA THR A 30 -30.10 70.14 23.46
C THR A 30 -31.39 70.94 23.74
N LEU A 31 -32.18 70.51 24.74
CA LEU A 31 -32.92 71.28 25.79
C LEU A 31 -33.80 70.28 26.58
N LEU A 32 -33.59 69.88 27.85
CA LEU A 32 -33.59 70.53 29.19
C LEU A 32 -34.97 70.80 29.84
N ALA A 33 -34.98 70.50 31.16
CA ALA A 33 -35.90 70.85 32.27
C ALA A 33 -37.16 69.96 32.43
N GLY A 34 -37.56 69.50 33.63
CA GLY A 34 -37.19 69.66 35.05
C GLY A 34 -38.26 68.88 35.86
N GLY A 35 -38.24 68.59 37.17
CA GLY A 35 -37.44 68.88 38.35
C GLY A 35 -38.22 68.37 39.58
N GLY A 36 -37.60 68.28 40.76
CA GLY A 36 -38.32 68.14 42.05
C GLY A 36 -37.66 67.24 43.12
N ALA A 37 -36.92 67.87 44.04
CA ALA A 37 -36.55 67.36 45.38
C ALA A 37 -37.67 67.72 46.41
N PRO A 38 -37.63 67.47 47.76
CA PRO A 38 -36.45 67.46 48.66
C PRO A 38 -36.44 66.54 49.93
N LEU A 39 -35.21 66.37 50.46
CA LEU A 39 -34.67 66.40 51.86
C LEU A 39 -35.39 65.84 53.12
N GLY A 40 -34.60 65.09 53.92
CA GLY A 40 -34.64 64.88 55.40
C GLY A 40 -33.80 63.62 55.76
N GLY A 41 -32.64 63.66 56.43
CA GLY A 41 -32.37 63.92 57.88
C GLY A 41 -32.85 62.73 58.75
N VAL A 42 -32.15 62.06 59.68
CA VAL A 42 -30.89 62.26 60.44
C VAL A 42 -30.51 60.92 61.14
N ASP A 43 -29.22 60.67 61.32
CA ASP A 43 -28.47 60.01 62.43
C ASP A 43 -28.81 58.69 63.16
N ALA A 44 -27.72 57.89 63.26
CA ALA A 44 -27.11 57.23 64.43
C ALA A 44 -27.66 55.90 65.02
N GLY A 45 -26.82 54.85 64.91
CA GLY A 45 -26.79 53.68 65.78
C GLY A 45 -25.56 52.80 65.51
N MET A 46 -24.56 52.84 66.41
CA MET A 46 -23.25 52.16 66.31
C MET A 46 -23.26 50.68 66.71
N SER A 47 -22.57 49.84 65.92
CA SER A 47 -21.65 48.71 66.27
C SER A 47 -22.14 47.45 67.03
N PRO A 48 -21.38 46.32 67.05
CA PRO A 48 -20.40 45.78 66.08
C PRO A 48 -20.45 44.23 65.86
N ARG A 49 -19.69 43.76 64.85
CA ARG A 49 -18.94 42.46 64.75
C ARG A 49 -19.68 41.11 64.92
N ALA A 50 -19.69 40.32 63.84
CA ALA A 50 -19.02 39.01 63.77
C ALA A 50 -18.97 38.54 62.30
N GLY A 51 -17.81 38.08 61.84
CA GLY A 51 -17.62 37.62 60.47
C GLY A 51 -18.25 36.26 60.20
N SER A 52 -18.88 36.12 59.04
CA SER A 52 -19.12 34.82 58.40
C SER A 52 -18.35 34.80 57.07
N ARG A 53 -17.35 33.91 57.01
CA ARG A 53 -16.68 33.55 55.78
C ARG A 53 -17.63 32.69 54.94
N SER A 54 -17.73 33.07 53.67
CA SER A 54 -17.87 32.22 52.48
C SER A 54 -18.97 31.15 52.48
N ALA A 55 -20.12 31.53 51.92
CA ALA A 55 -20.99 30.63 51.15
C ALA A 55 -20.52 30.49 49.68
N ALA A 56 -19.33 30.99 49.34
CA ALA A 56 -18.79 31.00 47.97
C ALA A 56 -18.02 29.71 47.63
N ASP A 57 -17.55 28.96 48.62
CA ASP A 57 -16.77 27.73 48.39
C ASP A 57 -17.64 26.46 48.32
N ALA A 58 -18.92 26.54 48.72
CA ALA A 58 -19.85 25.40 48.64
C ALA A 58 -20.54 25.23 47.27
N ALA A 59 -20.46 26.23 46.38
CA ALA A 59 -20.98 26.16 45.01
C ALA A 59 -19.98 25.56 44.00
N ALA A 60 -18.71 25.39 44.37
CA ALA A 60 -17.66 24.87 43.50
C ALA A 60 -17.53 23.34 43.53
N ALA A 61 -18.31 22.63 44.37
CA ALA A 61 -18.19 21.18 44.56
C ALA A 61 -19.31 20.35 43.91
N GLN A 62 -20.28 20.97 43.25
CA GLN A 62 -21.12 20.31 42.25
C GLN A 62 -20.54 20.65 40.88
N ALA A 63 -19.42 20.01 40.53
CA ALA A 63 -19.04 19.91 39.12
C ALA A 63 -20.17 19.10 38.46
N SER A 64 -21.18 19.79 37.91
CA SER A 64 -22.20 19.14 37.12
C SER A 64 -21.47 18.40 36.02
N ASP A 65 -21.70 17.10 35.93
CA ASP A 65 -21.06 16.20 34.98
C ASP A 65 -21.58 16.56 33.58
N GLU A 66 -21.02 17.65 33.02
CA GLU A 66 -21.37 18.08 31.68
C GLU A 66 -20.97 16.95 30.74
N PRO A 67 -21.90 16.39 29.96
CA PRO A 67 -21.58 15.24 29.13
C PRO A 67 -20.47 15.60 28.14
N ASP A 68 -19.70 14.60 27.71
CA ASP A 68 -18.71 14.74 26.64
C ASP A 68 -19.34 14.50 25.25
N ARG A 69 -20.55 13.90 25.22
CA ARG A 69 -21.29 13.49 24.02
C ARG A 69 -22.77 13.88 24.11
N LEU A 70 -23.34 14.31 22.99
CA LEU A 70 -24.75 14.60 22.82
C LEU A 70 -25.25 13.96 21.53
N TRP A 71 -26.54 13.65 21.45
CA TRP A 71 -27.18 13.14 20.26
C TRP A 71 -28.37 14.02 19.90
N LEU A 72 -28.47 14.40 18.63
CA LEU A 72 -29.61 15.14 18.08
C LEU A 72 -30.45 14.21 17.21
N VAL A 73 -31.75 14.14 17.49
CA VAL A 73 -32.79 13.65 16.56
C VAL A 73 -33.53 14.85 15.99
N ALA A 74 -33.58 14.97 14.66
CA ALA A 74 -34.29 16.07 14.00
C ALA A 74 -34.77 15.68 12.59
N LEU A 75 -36.07 15.35 12.48
CA LEU A 75 -36.76 15.07 11.21
C LEU A 75 -36.48 16.14 10.14
N ARG A 76 -36.71 17.40 10.50
CA ARG A 76 -36.59 18.56 9.60
C ARG A 76 -35.22 19.19 9.69
N GLY A 77 -34.23 18.38 9.36
CA GLY A 77 -32.84 18.79 9.51
C GLY A 77 -31.87 17.63 9.47
N ALA A 78 -32.19 16.53 8.79
CA ALA A 78 -31.46 15.27 8.89
C ALA A 78 -29.95 15.38 8.66
N GLY A 79 -29.46 16.40 7.95
CA GLY A 79 -28.02 16.68 7.87
C GLY A 79 -27.36 17.17 9.16
N MET A 80 -28.11 17.40 10.23
CA MET A 80 -27.67 17.76 11.59
C MET A 80 -27.92 16.62 12.58
N GLN A 81 -28.72 15.61 12.24
CA GLN A 81 -28.99 14.47 13.12
C GLN A 81 -27.70 13.67 13.38
N GLY A 82 -27.54 13.14 14.60
CA GLY A 82 -26.44 12.25 14.96
C GLY A 82 -25.68 12.68 16.22
N GLU A 83 -24.50 12.10 16.42
CA GLU A 83 -23.65 12.33 17.58
C GLU A 83 -22.86 13.64 17.46
N TYR A 84 -22.77 14.37 18.56
CA TYR A 84 -22.03 15.60 18.77
C TYR A 84 -21.03 15.41 19.90
N THR A 85 -19.78 15.77 19.64
CA THR A 85 -18.67 15.69 20.59
C THR A 85 -18.25 17.07 21.07
N LYS A 86 -18.06 17.20 22.38
CA LYS A 86 -17.65 18.45 23.01
C LYS A 86 -16.24 18.83 22.54
N GLN A 87 -16.08 20.05 22.06
CA GLN A 87 -14.78 20.57 21.62
C GLN A 87 -14.04 21.17 22.83
N ARG A 88 -13.15 20.37 23.44
CA ARG A 88 -12.40 20.78 24.64
C ARG A 88 -11.64 22.10 24.41
N GLY A 89 -11.76 23.02 25.37
CA GLY A 89 -11.11 24.33 25.33
C GLY A 89 -11.74 25.33 24.34
N ARG A 90 -12.85 24.99 23.69
CA ARG A 90 -13.61 25.91 22.85
C ARG A 90 -14.95 26.22 23.52
N ASP A 91 -15.07 27.46 23.97
CA ASP A 91 -16.33 28.00 24.44
C ASP A 91 -16.80 29.14 23.53
N LYS A 92 -18.11 29.40 23.59
CA LYS A 92 -18.71 30.60 23.04
C LYS A 92 -19.71 31.12 24.05
N HIS A 93 -19.46 32.34 24.51
CA HIS A 93 -20.23 32.97 25.60
C HIS A 93 -20.19 32.15 26.90
N GLY A 94 -19.05 31.51 27.20
CA GLY A 94 -18.86 30.71 28.41
C GLY A 94 -19.58 29.36 28.39
N GLN A 95 -20.00 28.90 27.22
CA GLN A 95 -20.69 27.63 27.01
C GLN A 95 -19.93 26.78 25.99
N ALA A 96 -19.87 25.46 26.20
CA ALA A 96 -19.11 24.57 25.33
C ALA A 96 -19.64 24.57 23.89
N ILE A 97 -18.72 24.46 22.93
CA ILE A 97 -19.04 24.21 21.53
C ILE A 97 -18.97 22.71 21.25
N TRP A 98 -19.92 22.24 20.45
CA TRP A 98 -20.10 20.84 20.10
C TRP A 98 -19.98 20.65 18.60
N ARG A 99 -19.29 19.61 18.15
CA ARG A 99 -19.10 19.27 16.73
C ARG A 99 -19.67 17.90 16.44
N GLN A 100 -20.45 17.78 15.37
CA GLN A 100 -21.00 16.52 14.91
C GLN A 100 -19.85 15.55 14.55
N ALA A 101 -19.86 14.33 15.10
CA ALA A 101 -18.79 13.35 14.95
C ALA A 101 -18.60 12.92 13.48
N ASN A 102 -19.70 12.64 12.79
CA ASN A 102 -19.71 12.13 11.41
C ASN A 102 -20.27 13.17 10.41
N GLY A 103 -20.10 14.46 10.67
CA GLY A 103 -20.65 15.50 9.80
C GLY A 103 -20.09 16.89 10.00
N GLY A 104 -20.71 17.86 9.32
CA GLY A 104 -20.32 19.27 9.37
C GLY A 104 -21.06 20.08 10.44
N GLY A 105 -21.98 19.47 11.17
CA GLY A 105 -22.84 20.14 12.14
C GLY A 105 -22.10 20.69 13.36
N TRP A 106 -22.59 21.80 13.88
CA TRP A 106 -22.10 22.46 15.09
C TRP A 106 -23.26 22.80 16.02
N LEU A 107 -23.06 22.69 17.32
CA LEU A 107 -23.99 23.15 18.35
C LEU A 107 -23.27 24.14 19.27
N PHE A 108 -23.88 25.30 19.47
CA PHE A 108 -23.27 26.44 20.18
C PHE A 108 -24.31 27.34 20.83
N SER A 109 -23.91 28.15 21.82
CA SER A 109 -24.76 29.20 22.40
C SER A 109 -24.74 30.48 21.54
N SER A 110 -25.91 31.01 21.19
CA SER A 110 -26.07 32.17 20.32
C SER A 110 -26.16 33.49 21.11
N GLY A 111 -25.04 34.20 21.23
CA GLY A 111 -25.04 35.58 21.72
C GLY A 111 -25.47 35.75 23.18
N PRO A 112 -25.69 37.00 23.61
CA PRO A 112 -26.18 37.32 24.96
C PRO A 112 -27.63 36.90 25.19
N GLU A 113 -28.37 36.57 24.13
CA GLU A 113 -29.75 36.07 24.21
C GLU A 113 -29.79 34.64 24.76
N GLY A 114 -28.66 33.91 24.67
CA GLY A 114 -28.48 32.63 25.33
C GLY A 114 -29.38 31.53 24.79
N PHE A 115 -29.59 31.41 23.48
CA PHE A 115 -30.23 30.22 22.90
C PHE A 115 -29.18 29.18 22.49
N TRP A 116 -29.50 27.89 22.57
CA TRP A 116 -28.69 26.87 21.91
C TRP A 116 -29.05 26.79 20.44
N CYS A 117 -28.08 26.78 19.53
CA CYS A 117 -28.31 26.76 18.08
C CYS A 117 -27.48 25.69 17.39
N PHE A 118 -28.08 25.05 16.37
CA PHE A 118 -27.40 24.14 15.45
C PHE A 118 -27.08 24.82 14.12
N ALA A 119 -25.80 24.78 13.73
CA ALA A 119 -25.28 25.28 12.46
C ALA A 119 -24.75 24.14 11.58
N LYS A 120 -24.76 24.33 10.26
CA LYS A 120 -24.22 23.35 9.29
C LYS A 120 -22.73 23.54 9.00
N LYS A 121 -22.20 24.72 9.30
CA LYS A 121 -20.81 25.11 9.09
C LYS A 121 -20.33 25.95 10.26
N GLU A 122 -19.03 25.86 10.55
CA GLU A 122 -18.43 26.65 11.62
C GLU A 122 -18.56 28.17 11.40
N SER A 123 -18.54 28.61 10.14
CA SER A 123 -18.75 30.02 9.79
C SER A 123 -20.09 30.58 10.25
N ASP A 124 -21.12 29.73 10.35
CA ASP A 124 -22.47 30.15 10.72
C ASP A 124 -22.60 30.42 12.22
N ILE A 125 -21.65 29.89 13.01
CA ILE A 125 -21.51 30.19 14.44
C ILE A 125 -21.35 31.71 14.61
N GLY A 126 -20.49 32.36 13.81
CA GLY A 126 -20.25 33.81 13.91
C GLY A 126 -21.50 34.65 13.59
N ASN A 127 -22.30 34.21 12.62
CA ASN A 127 -23.48 34.92 12.15
C ASN A 127 -24.73 34.69 13.03
N LYS A 128 -24.63 33.83 14.05
CA LYS A 128 -25.77 33.39 14.89
C LYS A 128 -26.92 32.81 14.05
N LEU A 129 -26.59 32.15 12.93
CA LEU A 129 -27.57 31.52 12.06
C LEU A 129 -27.61 30.03 12.37
N GLY A 130 -28.75 29.56 12.86
CA GLY A 130 -29.04 28.15 13.04
C GLY A 130 -30.34 27.76 12.35
N GLN A 131 -30.45 26.51 11.89
CA GLN A 131 -31.73 25.98 11.38
C GLN A 131 -32.58 25.37 12.48
N VAL A 132 -31.96 24.98 13.60
CA VAL A 132 -32.62 24.49 14.82
C VAL A 132 -32.06 25.26 16.00
N GLN A 133 -32.92 25.68 16.92
CA GLN A 133 -32.51 26.31 18.17
C GLN A 133 -33.43 25.94 19.34
N SER A 134 -32.99 26.17 20.56
CA SER A 134 -33.85 26.03 21.73
C SER A 134 -35.02 27.04 21.67
N ALA A 135 -36.21 26.64 22.10
CA ALA A 135 -37.39 27.51 22.07
C ALA A 135 -37.33 28.62 23.14
N SER A 136 -36.51 28.45 24.17
CA SER A 136 -36.25 29.41 25.23
C SER A 136 -34.74 29.60 25.46
N PRO A 137 -34.33 30.73 26.07
CA PRO A 137 -32.96 30.89 26.53
C PRO A 137 -32.55 29.77 27.49
N HIS A 138 -31.30 29.31 27.37
CA HIS A 138 -30.77 28.20 28.15
C HIS A 138 -30.49 28.59 29.60
N GLU A 139 -30.22 29.86 29.89
CA GLU A 139 -29.99 30.36 31.28
C GLU A 139 -28.91 29.56 32.03
N GLY A 140 -27.89 29.09 31.31
CA GLY A 140 -26.82 28.23 31.82
C GLY A 140 -27.10 26.72 31.77
N ARG A 141 -28.31 26.29 31.40
CA ARG A 141 -28.65 24.88 31.20
C ARG A 141 -27.95 24.28 29.99
N PHE A 142 -27.65 22.99 30.05
CA PHE A 142 -27.05 22.23 28.96
C PHE A 142 -28.06 21.97 27.83
N PRO A 143 -27.60 21.67 26.60
CA PRO A 143 -28.50 21.45 25.48
C PRO A 143 -29.54 20.34 25.73
N HIS A 144 -29.15 19.22 26.33
CA HIS A 144 -30.06 18.09 26.60
C HIS A 144 -31.09 18.37 27.70
N GLU A 145 -30.92 19.45 28.48
CA GLU A 145 -31.88 19.88 29.50
C GLU A 145 -32.97 20.81 28.93
N MET A 146 -32.85 21.19 27.67
CA MET A 146 -33.83 22.05 27.01
C MET A 146 -35.09 21.27 26.67
N ALA A 147 -36.20 21.65 27.30
CA ALA A 147 -37.48 20.96 27.13
C ALA A 147 -38.12 21.11 25.75
N GLN A 148 -37.78 22.16 24.99
CA GLN A 148 -38.38 22.46 23.70
C GLN A 148 -37.36 23.01 22.72
N TRP A 149 -37.43 22.50 21.50
CA TRP A 149 -36.63 22.93 20.37
C TRP A 149 -37.55 23.40 19.25
N GLN A 150 -37.03 24.30 18.41
CA GLN A 150 -37.73 24.86 17.27
C GLN A 150 -36.82 24.85 16.05
N TYR A 151 -37.41 24.71 14.86
CA TYR A 151 -36.70 24.83 13.59
C TYR A 151 -37.20 26.04 12.79
N HIS A 152 -36.33 26.57 11.94
CA HIS A 152 -36.67 27.68 11.06
C HIS A 152 -37.07 27.15 9.69
N ASP A 153 -38.33 27.30 9.31
CA ASP A 153 -38.87 26.85 8.01
C ASP A 153 -38.62 27.84 6.85
N TRP A 154 -37.64 28.73 7.02
CA TRP A 154 -37.31 29.91 6.19
C TRP A 154 -38.25 31.09 6.33
N THR A 155 -39.44 30.92 6.93
CA THR A 155 -40.40 32.00 7.14
C THR A 155 -40.56 32.36 8.61
N THR A 156 -40.60 31.35 9.47
CA THR A 156 -40.84 31.51 10.91
C THR A 156 -40.17 30.38 11.69
N TRP A 157 -39.89 30.64 12.96
CA TRP A 157 -39.55 29.58 13.91
C TRP A 157 -40.81 28.81 14.32
N ARG A 158 -40.73 27.48 14.28
CA ARG A 158 -41.80 26.58 14.73
C ARG A 158 -41.25 25.61 15.75
N VAL A 159 -41.91 25.53 16.90
CA VAL A 159 -41.64 24.50 17.91
C VAL A 159 -41.93 23.14 17.30
N ASP A 160 -41.00 22.21 17.45
CA ASP A 160 -41.10 20.85 16.92
C ASP A 160 -40.75 19.86 18.01
N ALA A 161 -41.78 19.19 18.52
CA ALA A 161 -41.64 18.22 19.59
C ALA A 161 -40.85 16.97 19.16
N ALA A 162 -40.65 16.76 17.85
CA ALA A 162 -39.84 15.67 17.34
C ALA A 162 -38.33 15.99 17.31
N ILE A 163 -37.94 17.21 17.71
CA ILE A 163 -36.52 17.54 17.89
C ILE A 163 -36.13 17.17 19.33
N LEU A 164 -35.29 16.16 19.45
CA LEU A 164 -34.77 15.68 20.73
C LEU A 164 -33.26 15.87 20.77
N VAL A 165 -32.77 16.49 21.84
CA VAL A 165 -31.34 16.50 22.18
C VAL A 165 -31.18 15.73 23.48
N THR A 166 -30.41 14.65 23.46
CA THR A 166 -30.21 13.79 24.62
C THR A 166 -28.72 13.52 24.86
N ALA A 167 -28.35 13.26 26.11
CA ALA A 167 -27.05 12.74 26.50
C ALA A 167 -27.00 11.20 26.56
N SER A 168 -28.13 10.52 26.28
CA SER A 168 -28.25 9.06 26.28
C SER A 168 -28.31 8.52 24.85
N CYS A 169 -27.37 7.66 24.50
CA CYS A 169 -27.37 6.93 23.23
C CYS A 169 -28.61 6.02 23.09
N GLU A 170 -29.09 5.45 24.19
CA GLU A 170 -30.28 4.58 24.20
C GLU A 170 -31.55 5.37 23.88
N GLU A 171 -31.73 6.56 24.49
CA GLU A 171 -32.86 7.44 24.19
C GLU A 171 -32.83 7.93 22.74
N PHE A 172 -31.63 8.21 22.22
CA PHE A 172 -31.45 8.54 20.80
C PHE A 172 -31.94 7.40 19.92
N ASN A 173 -31.49 6.17 20.15
CA ASN A 173 -31.89 5.01 19.34
C ASN A 173 -33.40 4.75 19.43
N MET A 174 -33.99 4.87 20.62
CA MET A 174 -35.45 4.73 20.82
C MET A 174 -36.23 5.82 20.07
N ALA A 175 -35.80 7.08 20.15
CA ALA A 175 -36.44 8.17 19.44
C ALA A 175 -36.33 8.02 17.91
N ILE A 176 -35.23 7.45 17.40
CA ILE A 176 -35.11 7.10 15.99
C ILE A 176 -36.06 5.97 15.60
N LEU A 177 -36.17 4.91 16.41
CA LEU A 177 -37.12 3.82 16.16
C LEU A 177 -38.57 4.32 16.17
N ASP A 178 -38.94 5.16 17.14
CA ASP A 178 -40.28 5.78 17.20
C ASP A 178 -40.54 6.68 16.00
N GLN A 179 -39.51 7.41 15.55
CA GLN A 179 -39.59 8.23 14.33
C GLN A 179 -39.80 7.36 13.08
N GLU A 180 -39.07 6.26 12.94
CA GLU A 180 -39.23 5.32 11.83
C GLU A 180 -40.62 4.64 11.87
N ALA A 181 -41.08 4.21 13.04
CA ALA A 181 -42.41 3.65 13.24
C ALA A 181 -43.53 4.65 12.90
N SER A 182 -43.36 5.91 13.28
CA SER A 182 -44.32 7.00 13.00
C SER A 182 -44.37 7.38 11.52
N GLN A 183 -43.31 7.13 10.75
CA GLN A 183 -43.28 7.35 9.30
C GLN A 183 -43.97 6.23 8.51
N GLY A 184 -44.46 5.18 9.17
CA GLY A 184 -45.17 4.08 8.50
C GLY A 184 -44.30 3.33 7.50
N VAL A 185 -42.97 3.39 7.66
CA VAL A 185 -42.04 2.62 6.83
C VAL A 185 -42.12 1.18 7.30
N SER A 186 -42.87 0.35 6.56
CA SER A 186 -42.98 -1.08 6.79
C SER A 186 -41.59 -1.70 6.95
N ALA A 187 -41.42 -2.59 7.94
CA ALA A 187 -40.20 -3.37 8.16
C ALA A 187 -39.87 -4.33 6.98
N GLU A 188 -40.78 -4.46 6.00
CA GLU A 188 -40.51 -5.10 4.71
C GLU A 188 -39.66 -4.18 3.81
N GLY A 189 -38.36 -4.09 4.09
CA GLY A 189 -37.45 -3.30 3.25
C GLY A 189 -36.03 -3.12 3.77
N ASP A 190 -35.59 -3.91 4.77
CA ASP A 190 -34.26 -3.75 5.35
C ASP A 190 -33.13 -4.29 4.46
N HIS A 191 -33.48 -4.98 3.37
CA HIS A 191 -32.52 -5.55 2.44
C HIS A 191 -32.79 -5.04 1.01
N LEU A 192 -31.71 -4.76 0.30
CA LEU A 192 -31.69 -4.40 -1.12
C LEU A 192 -30.66 -5.26 -1.83
N TRP A 193 -30.88 -5.51 -3.11
CA TRP A 193 -29.92 -6.17 -3.98
C TRP A 193 -29.52 -5.19 -5.06
N ILE A 194 -28.21 -5.03 -5.25
CA ILE A 194 -27.63 -4.22 -6.32
C ILE A 194 -26.93 -5.17 -7.29
N VAL A 195 -27.28 -5.08 -8.56
CA VAL A 195 -26.58 -5.75 -9.66
C VAL A 195 -26.09 -4.66 -10.61
N ALA A 196 -24.80 -4.36 -10.55
CA ALA A 196 -24.13 -3.33 -11.34
C ALA A 196 -22.97 -3.96 -12.12
N PRO A 197 -23.20 -4.53 -13.32
CA PRO A 197 -22.20 -5.29 -14.09
C PRO A 197 -20.83 -4.63 -14.25
N PRO A 198 -20.72 -3.30 -14.49
CA PRO A 198 -19.42 -2.64 -14.58
C PRO A 198 -18.60 -2.66 -13.28
N TYR A 199 -19.25 -2.85 -12.12
CA TYR A 199 -18.63 -2.82 -10.80
C TYR A 199 -18.99 -4.05 -9.98
N ALA A 200 -18.41 -5.21 -10.31
CA ALA A 200 -18.62 -6.46 -9.58
C ALA A 200 -18.43 -6.36 -8.06
N ALA A 201 -17.49 -5.52 -7.61
CA ALA A 201 -17.25 -5.30 -6.17
C ALA A 201 -18.44 -4.65 -5.44
N LEU A 202 -19.37 -4.00 -6.14
CA LEU A 202 -20.57 -3.36 -5.57
C LEU A 202 -21.84 -4.19 -5.77
N GLN A 203 -21.70 -5.44 -6.24
CA GLN A 203 -22.84 -6.32 -6.47
C GLN A 203 -23.18 -7.11 -5.21
N GLY A 204 -24.45 -7.48 -5.09
CA GLY A 204 -24.95 -8.35 -4.02
C GLY A 204 -25.91 -7.64 -3.08
N GLU A 205 -26.02 -8.20 -1.88
CA GLU A 205 -26.97 -7.78 -0.87
C GLU A 205 -26.46 -6.55 -0.07
N TYR A 206 -27.38 -5.64 0.21
CA TYR A 206 -27.18 -4.42 0.98
C TYR A 206 -28.19 -4.39 2.12
N SER A 207 -27.71 -4.31 3.35
CA SER A 207 -28.54 -4.18 4.55
C SER A 207 -28.64 -2.72 4.98
N LYS A 208 -29.86 -2.31 5.30
CA LYS A 208 -30.17 -0.98 5.85
C LYS A 208 -29.46 -0.85 7.20
N GLN A 209 -28.64 0.18 7.36
CA GLN A 209 -27.95 0.46 8.61
C GLN A 209 -28.93 1.12 9.59
N GLN A 210 -29.33 0.39 10.63
CA GLN A 210 -30.31 0.86 11.61
C GLN A 210 -29.89 2.19 12.23
N GLY A 211 -30.82 3.15 12.24
CA GLY A 211 -30.64 4.50 12.78
C GLY A 211 -29.67 5.42 12.04
N ARG A 212 -29.01 4.93 10.98
CA ARG A 212 -28.11 5.73 10.15
C ARG A 212 -28.88 6.30 8.97
N VAL A 213 -28.96 7.63 8.94
CA VAL A 213 -29.57 8.38 7.84
C VAL A 213 -28.60 9.40 7.27
N GLU A 214 -28.54 9.48 5.96
CA GLU A 214 -27.83 10.54 5.23
C GLU A 214 -28.84 11.38 4.47
N ARG A 215 -28.87 12.69 4.77
CA ARG A 215 -29.82 13.63 4.17
C ARG A 215 -31.30 13.22 4.34
N GLY A 216 -31.61 12.53 5.44
CA GLY A 216 -32.98 12.14 5.80
C GLY A 216 -33.46 10.92 5.05
N GLN A 217 -32.51 10.13 4.56
CA GLN A 217 -32.73 8.91 3.84
C GLN A 217 -31.84 7.82 4.44
N PRO A 218 -32.23 6.54 4.42
CA PRO A 218 -31.40 5.48 4.99
C PRO A 218 -30.03 5.39 4.31
N VAL A 219 -29.06 4.85 5.03
CA VAL A 219 -27.82 4.33 4.44
C VAL A 219 -27.92 2.81 4.40
N TRP A 220 -27.54 2.20 3.29
CA TRP A 220 -27.39 0.75 3.20
C TRP A 220 -25.92 0.40 3.04
N ARG A 221 -25.51 -0.69 3.66
CA ARG A 221 -24.15 -1.23 3.57
C ARG A 221 -24.20 -2.62 2.95
N GLN A 222 -23.28 -2.88 2.04
CA GLN A 222 -23.13 -4.19 1.42
C GLN A 222 -22.82 -5.23 2.51
N VAL A 223 -23.50 -6.39 2.48
CA VAL A 223 -23.38 -7.43 3.50
C VAL A 223 -22.01 -8.13 3.43
N SER A 224 -21.53 -8.41 2.22
CA SER A 224 -20.27 -9.14 1.96
C SER A 224 -19.10 -8.23 1.53
N GLY A 225 -19.25 -6.91 1.62
CA GLY A 225 -18.27 -5.97 1.09
C GLY A 225 -18.25 -4.61 1.78
N SER A 226 -17.50 -3.68 1.19
CA SER A 226 -17.35 -2.32 1.71
C SER A 226 -18.29 -1.31 1.05
N GLY A 227 -19.09 -1.75 0.08
CA GLY A 227 -20.01 -0.89 -0.66
C GLY A 227 -21.03 -0.19 0.26
N VAL A 228 -21.33 1.07 -0.03
CA VAL A 228 -22.36 1.84 0.68
C VAL A 228 -23.28 2.55 -0.31
N LEU A 229 -24.58 2.48 -0.07
CA LEU A 229 -25.62 3.19 -0.81
C LEU A 229 -26.21 4.29 0.08
N PHE A 230 -26.22 5.54 -0.40
CA PHE A 230 -26.63 6.70 0.39
C PHE A 230 -27.22 7.82 -0.47
N SER A 231 -27.99 8.73 0.15
CA SER A 231 -28.52 9.91 -0.54
C SER A 231 -27.56 11.10 -0.43
N THR A 232 -27.30 11.74 -1.56
CA THR A 232 -26.45 12.94 -1.64
C THR A 232 -27.23 14.22 -1.36
N ALA A 233 -26.50 15.31 -1.08
CA ALA A 233 -27.12 16.64 -0.91
C ALA A 233 -27.88 17.16 -2.15
N LYS A 234 -27.61 16.59 -3.34
CA LYS A 234 -28.34 16.87 -4.58
C LYS A 234 -29.58 15.98 -4.74
N GLY A 235 -30.01 15.26 -3.70
CA GLY A 235 -31.18 14.41 -3.74
C GLY A 235 -31.08 13.29 -4.78
N ARG A 236 -29.89 12.70 -4.96
CA ARG A 236 -29.64 11.51 -5.79
C ARG A 236 -29.08 10.39 -4.94
N TRP A 237 -29.41 9.15 -5.24
CA TRP A 237 -28.76 7.98 -4.63
C TRP A 237 -27.40 7.74 -5.26
N PHE A 238 -26.41 7.40 -4.43
CA PHE A 238 -25.05 7.08 -4.83
C PHE A 238 -24.64 5.77 -4.19
N VAL A 239 -23.93 4.92 -4.95
CA VAL A 239 -23.20 3.76 -4.43
C VAL A 239 -21.71 4.08 -4.49
N ALA A 240 -21.04 3.99 -3.34
CA ALA A 240 -19.60 4.09 -3.21
C ALA A 240 -19.00 2.75 -2.77
N ASP A 241 -17.71 2.59 -3.01
CA ASP A 241 -16.90 1.43 -2.63
C ASP A 241 -16.52 1.41 -1.15
N CYS A 242 -16.63 2.54 -0.45
CA CYS A 242 -16.37 2.67 0.98
C CYS A 242 -17.10 3.86 1.59
N GLU A 243 -17.10 3.96 2.92
CA GLU A 243 -17.76 5.05 3.65
C GLU A 243 -17.20 6.44 3.33
N ALA A 244 -15.93 6.55 2.92
CA ALA A 244 -15.33 7.82 2.55
C ALA A 244 -16.09 8.51 1.41
N GLY A 245 -16.76 7.73 0.53
CA GLY A 245 -17.63 8.24 -0.53
C GLY A 245 -18.78 9.11 0.00
N ILE A 246 -19.32 8.79 1.18
CA ILE A 246 -20.40 9.57 1.83
C ILE A 246 -19.93 11.00 2.11
N ALA A 247 -18.75 11.14 2.73
CA ALA A 247 -18.20 12.43 3.11
C ALA A 247 -17.96 13.36 1.92
N VAL A 248 -17.52 12.81 0.79
CA VAL A 248 -17.26 13.58 -0.45
C VAL A 248 -18.47 13.68 -1.38
N ASN A 249 -19.60 13.05 -1.04
CA ASN A 249 -20.74 12.84 -1.95
C ASN A 249 -20.29 12.23 -3.30
N GLY A 250 -19.33 11.32 -3.24
CA GLY A 250 -18.74 10.61 -4.36
C GLY A 250 -19.18 9.16 -4.38
N GLY A 251 -19.23 8.59 -5.58
CA GLY A 251 -19.64 7.22 -5.84
C GLY A 251 -19.47 6.91 -7.31
N VAL A 252 -19.47 5.62 -7.64
CA VAL A 252 -19.26 5.14 -9.02
C VAL A 252 -20.57 4.73 -9.69
N VAL A 253 -21.64 4.55 -8.92
CA VAL A 253 -23.01 4.35 -9.41
C VAL A 253 -23.92 5.40 -8.79
N ALA A 254 -24.87 5.94 -9.55
CA ALA A 254 -25.84 6.90 -9.04
C ALA A 254 -27.19 6.77 -9.74
N SER A 255 -28.27 7.15 -9.07
CA SER A 255 -29.59 7.27 -9.72
C SER A 255 -29.55 8.38 -10.77
N ALA A 256 -30.01 8.16 -12.00
CA ALA A 256 -29.92 9.14 -13.09
C ALA A 256 -30.64 10.47 -12.76
N GLY A 257 -31.79 10.39 -12.08
CA GLY A 257 -32.57 11.53 -11.60
C GLY A 257 -32.44 11.81 -10.10
N HIS A 258 -33.10 12.88 -9.65
CA HIS A 258 -33.35 13.12 -8.23
C HIS A 258 -34.37 12.11 -7.70
N HIS A 259 -34.12 11.50 -6.54
CA HIS A 259 -35.00 10.49 -5.96
C HIS A 259 -36.28 11.07 -5.35
N ARG A 260 -36.32 12.36 -4.97
CA ARG A 260 -37.51 13.03 -4.40
C ARG A 260 -38.15 12.30 -3.20
N GLY A 261 -37.32 11.64 -2.40
CA GLY A 261 -37.76 10.80 -1.27
C GLY A 261 -38.19 9.38 -1.65
N GLN A 262 -38.16 9.01 -2.93
CA GLN A 262 -38.39 7.63 -3.36
C GLN A 262 -37.21 6.75 -2.92
N PRO A 263 -37.47 5.52 -2.47
CA PRO A 263 -36.43 4.57 -2.12
C PRO A 263 -35.65 4.12 -3.36
N PRO A 264 -34.44 3.58 -3.21
CA PRO A 264 -33.56 3.26 -4.33
C PRO A 264 -34.18 2.31 -5.37
N GLN A 265 -34.90 1.27 -4.93
CA GLN A 265 -35.53 0.25 -5.77
C GLN A 265 -36.68 0.76 -6.64
N ASP A 266 -37.25 1.92 -6.31
CA ASP A 266 -38.36 2.50 -7.09
C ASP A 266 -37.87 3.31 -8.30
N LEU A 267 -36.56 3.53 -8.42
CA LEU A 267 -35.97 4.29 -9.50
C LEU A 267 -35.61 3.39 -10.69
N LYS A 268 -36.11 3.79 -11.86
CA LYS A 268 -35.97 3.02 -13.11
C LYS A 268 -34.66 3.24 -13.84
N GLU A 269 -33.95 4.34 -13.55
CA GLU A 269 -32.77 4.74 -14.29
C GLU A 269 -31.60 4.98 -13.35
N TRP A 270 -30.54 4.22 -13.58
CA TRP A 270 -29.26 4.30 -12.90
C TRP A 270 -28.17 4.61 -13.91
N GLN A 271 -27.07 5.16 -13.42
CA GLN A 271 -25.92 5.54 -14.23
C GLN A 271 -24.62 5.20 -13.50
N CYS A 272 -23.60 4.85 -14.26
CA CYS A 272 -22.24 4.59 -13.80
C CYS A 272 -21.30 5.76 -14.14
N PHE A 273 -20.23 5.93 -13.36
CA PHE A 273 -19.19 6.92 -13.61
C PHE A 273 -18.00 6.26 -14.31
N HIS A 274 -17.87 6.52 -15.60
CA HIS A 274 -16.88 5.92 -16.48
C HIS A 274 -16.20 7.00 -17.31
N GLU A 275 -14.87 6.93 -17.47
CA GLU A 275 -14.06 7.91 -18.25
C GLU A 275 -14.29 9.39 -17.87
N GLY A 276 -14.49 9.66 -16.57
CA GLY A 276 -14.72 11.02 -16.10
C GLY A 276 -16.13 11.57 -16.41
N LYS A 277 -17.03 10.74 -16.93
CA LYS A 277 -18.40 11.09 -17.29
C LYS A 277 -19.40 10.11 -16.68
N TRP A 278 -20.66 10.54 -16.61
CA TRP A 278 -21.75 9.69 -16.16
C TRP A 278 -22.50 9.12 -17.36
N HIS A 279 -22.74 7.81 -17.35
CA HIS A 279 -23.41 7.09 -18.42
C HIS A 279 -24.63 6.36 -17.86
N VAL A 280 -25.82 6.59 -18.42
CA VAL A 280 -27.01 5.82 -18.06
C VAL A 280 -26.79 4.37 -18.48
N ASP A 281 -26.98 3.45 -17.55
CA ASP A 281 -26.73 2.03 -17.76
C ASP A 281 -27.96 1.23 -17.29
N ALA A 282 -28.71 0.73 -18.28
CA ALA A 282 -29.91 -0.07 -18.04
C ALA A 282 -29.60 -1.46 -17.48
N ALA A 283 -28.33 -1.88 -17.47
CA ALA A 283 -27.93 -3.14 -16.87
C ALA A 283 -27.80 -3.04 -15.34
N ILE A 284 -27.76 -1.82 -14.79
CA ILE A 284 -27.76 -1.60 -13.33
C ILE A 284 -29.18 -1.80 -12.80
N LEU A 285 -29.34 -2.81 -11.94
CA LEU A 285 -30.58 -3.13 -11.25
C LEU A 285 -30.40 -2.87 -9.75
N VAL A 286 -31.38 -2.19 -9.15
CA VAL A 286 -31.53 -2.07 -7.70
C VAL A 286 -32.93 -2.56 -7.37
N THR A 287 -33.03 -3.66 -6.62
CA THR A 287 -34.32 -4.31 -6.30
C THR A 287 -34.39 -4.67 -4.82
N ALA A 288 -35.59 -4.71 -4.26
CA ALA A 288 -35.83 -5.26 -2.92
C ALA A 288 -36.11 -6.77 -2.94
N SER A 289 -36.30 -7.35 -4.12
CA SER A 289 -36.54 -8.79 -4.29
C SER A 289 -35.22 -9.56 -4.34
N GLN A 290 -34.96 -10.38 -3.32
CA GLN A 290 -33.81 -11.28 -3.29
C GLN A 290 -33.80 -12.21 -4.50
N GLU A 291 -34.94 -12.84 -4.82
CA GLU A 291 -35.05 -13.76 -5.95
C GLU A 291 -34.68 -13.07 -7.29
N GLU A 292 -35.13 -11.84 -7.49
CA GLU A 292 -34.81 -11.09 -8.71
C GLU A 292 -33.32 -10.70 -8.76
N GLY A 293 -32.77 -10.24 -7.62
CA GLY A 293 -31.35 -9.89 -7.48
C GLY A 293 -30.43 -11.07 -7.72
N GLU A 294 -30.67 -12.19 -7.05
CA GLU A 294 -29.92 -13.45 -7.20
C GLU A 294 -30.04 -14.02 -8.62
N LYS A 295 -31.24 -14.04 -9.18
CA LYS A 295 -31.46 -14.50 -10.56
C LYS A 295 -30.65 -13.65 -11.54
N ARG A 296 -30.68 -12.32 -11.39
CA ARG A 296 -29.97 -11.41 -12.28
C ARG A 296 -28.45 -11.51 -12.11
N LEU A 297 -27.97 -11.71 -10.89
CA LEU A 297 -26.56 -11.96 -10.60
C LEU A 297 -26.10 -13.28 -11.24
N ALA A 298 -26.87 -14.37 -11.08
CA ALA A 298 -26.59 -15.65 -11.71
C ALA A 298 -26.61 -15.58 -13.25
N GLU A 299 -27.55 -14.84 -13.84
CA GLU A 299 -27.56 -14.57 -15.29
C GLU A 299 -26.29 -13.83 -15.73
N GLN A 300 -25.83 -12.85 -14.95
CA GLN A 300 -24.63 -12.09 -15.24
C GLN A 300 -23.35 -12.94 -15.08
N GLU A 301 -23.28 -13.77 -14.04
CA GLU A 301 -22.20 -14.73 -13.83
C GLU A 301 -22.15 -15.77 -14.96
N ALA A 302 -23.30 -16.29 -15.39
CA ALA A 302 -23.38 -17.19 -16.55
C ALA A 302 -22.90 -16.48 -17.83
N GLN A 303 -23.30 -15.23 -18.07
CA GLN A 303 -22.81 -14.43 -19.19
C GLN A 303 -21.32 -14.10 -19.08
N ALA A 304 -20.81 -13.88 -17.86
CA ALA A 304 -19.40 -13.67 -17.61
C ALA A 304 -18.58 -14.93 -17.89
N LEU A 305 -19.05 -16.09 -17.43
CA LEU A 305 -18.44 -17.39 -17.73
C LEU A 305 -18.49 -17.68 -19.24
N GLU A 306 -19.60 -17.37 -19.91
CA GLU A 306 -19.71 -17.50 -21.36
C GLU A 306 -18.69 -16.59 -22.08
N ARG A 307 -18.60 -15.30 -21.72
CA ARG A 307 -17.59 -14.38 -22.26
C ARG A 307 -16.17 -14.86 -21.99
N ALA A 308 -15.89 -15.25 -20.76
CA ALA A 308 -14.61 -15.80 -20.34
C ALA A 308 -14.24 -17.04 -21.16
N SER A 309 -15.22 -17.89 -21.49
CA SER A 309 -15.04 -19.09 -22.32
C SER A 309 -14.71 -18.78 -23.79
N ARG A 310 -15.14 -17.62 -24.31
CA ARG A 310 -14.82 -17.14 -25.66
C ARG A 310 -13.42 -16.57 -25.78
N GLY A 311 -12.84 -16.09 -24.67
CA GLY A 311 -11.45 -15.62 -24.65
C GLY A 311 -10.46 -16.73 -25.04
N PRO A 312 -9.25 -16.38 -25.51
CA PRO A 312 -8.24 -17.36 -25.87
C PRO A 312 -7.82 -18.18 -24.64
N GLY A 313 -7.61 -19.49 -24.83
CA GLY A 313 -7.15 -20.36 -23.75
C GLY A 313 -5.71 -20.08 -23.30
N ARG A 314 -4.91 -19.47 -24.19
CA ARG A 314 -3.50 -19.14 -24.01
C ARG A 314 -3.25 -17.74 -24.56
N LEU A 315 -2.43 -16.97 -23.86
CA LEU A 315 -1.96 -15.65 -24.25
C LEU A 315 -0.44 -15.57 -24.09
N TRP A 316 0.20 -14.72 -24.86
CA TRP A 316 1.61 -14.39 -24.74
C TRP A 316 1.75 -12.90 -24.50
N LEU A 317 2.43 -12.52 -23.42
CA LEU A 317 2.80 -11.14 -23.11
C LEU A 317 4.28 -10.95 -23.42
N ILE A 318 4.58 -10.00 -24.30
CA ILE A 318 5.93 -9.53 -24.59
C ILE A 318 6.02 -8.09 -24.07
N CYS A 319 6.87 -7.87 -23.08
CA CYS A 319 6.97 -6.59 -22.39
C CYS A 319 8.41 -6.31 -21.95
N SER A 320 9.12 -5.47 -22.71
CA SER A 320 10.50 -5.08 -22.40
C SER A 320 10.65 -4.33 -21.06
N PRO A 321 9.77 -3.36 -20.70
CA PRO A 321 9.92 -2.63 -19.45
C PRO A 321 9.66 -3.46 -18.20
N LYS A 322 8.89 -4.55 -18.30
CA LYS A 322 8.51 -5.42 -17.17
C LYS A 322 8.80 -6.89 -17.50
N PRO A 323 10.09 -7.26 -17.60
CA PRO A 323 10.52 -8.60 -18.00
C PRO A 323 10.17 -9.70 -16.99
N GLY A 324 9.69 -9.36 -15.78
CA GLY A 324 9.12 -10.35 -14.85
C GLY A 324 7.72 -10.81 -15.24
N LEU A 325 6.97 -9.99 -15.98
CA LEU A 325 5.60 -10.30 -16.42
C LEU A 325 5.55 -10.95 -17.80
N GLN A 326 6.63 -10.89 -18.58
CA GLN A 326 6.66 -11.50 -19.91
C GLN A 326 6.49 -13.03 -19.83
N GLY A 327 5.82 -13.61 -20.81
CA GLY A 327 5.75 -15.05 -21.00
C GLY A 327 4.38 -15.52 -21.46
N GLU A 328 4.17 -16.82 -21.37
CA GLU A 328 2.90 -17.47 -21.63
C GLU A 328 1.96 -17.35 -20.42
N TYR A 329 0.69 -17.09 -20.70
CA TYR A 329 -0.41 -16.98 -19.76
C TYR A 329 -1.50 -17.97 -20.13
N LEU A 330 -1.89 -18.83 -19.19
CA LEU A 330 -2.97 -19.80 -19.36
C LEU A 330 -4.24 -19.32 -18.68
N ARG A 331 -5.37 -19.43 -19.39
CA ARG A 331 -6.68 -19.09 -18.83
C ARG A 331 -7.01 -20.05 -17.69
N ARG A 332 -7.37 -19.49 -16.52
CA ARG A 332 -7.87 -20.28 -15.39
C ARG A 332 -9.32 -20.67 -15.67
N GLN A 333 -9.60 -21.97 -15.83
CA GLN A 333 -10.95 -22.44 -16.12
C GLN A 333 -11.90 -22.14 -14.96
N GLY A 334 -13.11 -21.66 -15.28
CA GLY A 334 -14.15 -21.33 -14.30
C GLY A 334 -13.88 -20.09 -13.45
N ARG A 335 -12.68 -19.51 -13.52
CA ARG A 335 -12.35 -18.29 -12.79
C ARG A 335 -12.66 -17.06 -13.63
N VAL A 336 -13.55 -16.22 -13.10
CA VAL A 336 -13.85 -14.91 -13.63
C VAL A 336 -13.58 -13.85 -12.58
N GLU A 337 -12.94 -12.77 -12.98
CA GLU A 337 -12.74 -11.59 -12.14
C GLU A 337 -13.46 -10.44 -12.80
N ARG A 338 -14.42 -9.87 -12.07
CA ARG A 338 -15.18 -8.71 -12.52
C ARG A 338 -15.90 -8.93 -13.86
N GLY A 339 -16.37 -10.14 -14.07
CA GLY A 339 -17.15 -10.53 -15.25
C GLY A 339 -16.31 -10.99 -16.45
N GLU A 340 -15.00 -11.10 -16.29
CA GLU A 340 -14.06 -11.43 -17.37
C GLU A 340 -13.10 -12.55 -16.99
N ALA A 341 -12.52 -13.23 -17.99
CA ALA A 341 -11.56 -14.31 -17.74
C ALA A 341 -10.30 -13.83 -17.02
N VAL A 342 -9.68 -14.75 -16.28
CA VAL A 342 -8.36 -14.55 -15.66
C VAL A 342 -7.35 -15.46 -16.34
N TRP A 343 -6.16 -14.94 -16.61
CA TRP A 343 -5.03 -15.74 -17.07
C TRP A 343 -3.88 -15.70 -16.07
N GLN A 344 -3.22 -16.84 -15.85
CA GLN A 344 -2.06 -16.98 -14.99
C GLN A 344 -0.82 -17.25 -15.83
N GLN A 345 0.27 -16.56 -15.53
CA GLN A 345 1.59 -16.82 -16.11
C GLN A 345 2.05 -18.26 -15.80
N THR A 346 2.51 -19.01 -16.81
CA THR A 346 2.89 -20.42 -16.64
C THR A 346 4.16 -20.61 -15.81
N ASN A 347 5.14 -19.72 -15.98
CA ASN A 347 6.45 -19.78 -15.33
C ASN A 347 6.69 -18.59 -14.39
N GLY A 348 5.63 -18.09 -13.74
CA GLY A 348 5.73 -16.98 -12.81
C GLY A 348 4.46 -16.72 -12.04
N SER A 349 4.45 -15.64 -11.25
CA SER A 349 3.33 -15.24 -10.41
C SER A 349 2.39 -14.23 -11.08
N GLY A 350 2.69 -13.82 -12.31
CA GLY A 350 1.91 -12.83 -13.04
C GLY A 350 0.46 -13.27 -13.27
N VAL A 351 -0.48 -12.36 -13.08
CA VAL A 351 -1.91 -12.59 -13.33
C VAL A 351 -2.47 -11.48 -14.21
N LEU A 352 -3.18 -11.85 -15.27
CA LEU A 352 -3.93 -10.96 -16.14
C LEU A 352 -5.42 -11.01 -15.77
N TYR A 353 -6.01 -9.86 -15.47
CA TYR A 353 -7.39 -9.72 -15.03
C TYR A 353 -8.01 -8.42 -15.54
N SER A 354 -9.34 -8.31 -15.55
CA SER A 354 -10.02 -7.04 -15.84
C SER A 354 -10.13 -6.18 -14.58
N ASN A 355 -9.74 -4.91 -14.66
CA ASN A 355 -10.00 -3.95 -13.61
C ASN A 355 -11.44 -3.40 -13.72
N GLY A 356 -12.22 -3.60 -12.66
CA GLY A 356 -13.61 -3.09 -12.61
C GLY A 356 -13.74 -1.58 -12.43
N LEU A 357 -12.65 -0.83 -12.28
CA LEU A 357 -12.72 0.63 -12.12
C LEU A 357 -12.63 1.39 -13.45
N GLY A 358 -12.43 0.69 -14.56
CA GLY A 358 -12.43 1.30 -15.89
C GLY A 358 -12.57 0.28 -17.02
N GLY A 359 -12.83 -0.99 -16.72
CA GLY A 359 -12.82 -2.05 -17.72
C GLY A 359 -11.49 -2.10 -18.47
N LEU A 360 -10.36 -1.85 -17.80
CA LEU A 360 -9.04 -2.01 -18.40
C LEU A 360 -8.53 -3.42 -18.11
N TRP A 361 -7.82 -4.04 -19.05
CA TRP A 361 -7.04 -5.22 -18.71
C TRP A 361 -5.83 -4.82 -17.89
N CYS A 362 -5.49 -5.59 -16.85
CA CYS A 362 -4.34 -5.33 -15.98
C CYS A 362 -3.51 -6.59 -15.77
N PHE A 363 -2.18 -6.45 -15.78
CA PHE A 363 -1.27 -7.46 -15.28
C PHE A 363 -0.79 -7.09 -13.88
N ALA A 364 -1.06 -7.97 -12.92
CA ALA A 364 -0.49 -7.94 -11.57
C ALA A 364 0.72 -8.87 -11.49
N SER A 365 1.69 -8.57 -10.62
CA SER A 365 2.84 -9.45 -10.36
C SER A 365 2.49 -10.61 -9.43
N LYS A 366 1.43 -10.48 -8.63
CA LYS A 366 0.92 -11.50 -7.72
C LYS A 366 -0.57 -11.36 -7.54
N GLU A 367 -1.20 -12.42 -7.08
CA GLU A 367 -2.65 -12.51 -6.92
C GLU A 367 -3.24 -11.51 -5.92
N ALA A 368 -2.53 -11.24 -4.82
CA ALA A 368 -2.97 -10.27 -3.81
C ALA A 368 -3.13 -8.83 -4.36
N ASP A 369 -2.49 -8.51 -5.48
CA ASP A 369 -2.58 -7.17 -6.08
C ASP A 369 -3.89 -6.98 -6.88
N ILE A 370 -4.57 -8.07 -7.25
CA ILE A 370 -5.89 -8.05 -7.90
C ILE A 370 -6.91 -7.39 -6.97
N ALA A 371 -6.94 -7.78 -5.70
CA ALA A 371 -7.85 -7.22 -4.69
C ALA A 371 -7.65 -5.71 -4.52
N LYS A 372 -6.40 -5.24 -4.64
CA LYS A 372 -6.03 -3.81 -4.52
C LYS A 372 -6.26 -3.02 -5.81
N ASN A 373 -6.62 -3.67 -6.92
CA ASN A 373 -6.69 -3.06 -8.26
C ASN A 373 -5.37 -2.42 -8.69
N VAL A 374 -4.25 -3.01 -8.26
CA VAL A 374 -2.92 -2.51 -8.60
C VAL A 374 -2.40 -3.36 -9.76
N GLY A 375 -2.38 -2.77 -10.95
CA GLY A 375 -1.70 -3.32 -12.12
C GLY A 375 -0.33 -2.68 -12.29
N ILE A 376 0.65 -3.46 -12.77
CA ILE A 376 1.95 -2.95 -13.22
C ILE A 376 1.90 -2.64 -14.72
N LEU A 377 1.07 -3.36 -15.47
CA LEU A 377 0.71 -3.10 -16.85
C LEU A 377 -0.80 -2.99 -16.94
N GLN A 378 -1.31 -2.13 -17.83
CA GLN A 378 -2.72 -2.09 -18.14
C GLN A 378 -2.97 -1.70 -19.59
N SER A 379 -4.16 -2.01 -20.12
CA SER A 379 -4.59 -1.47 -21.40
C SER A 379 -4.74 0.06 -21.32
N ALA A 380 -4.46 0.74 -22.43
CA ALA A 380 -4.61 2.19 -22.52
C ALA A 380 -6.08 2.63 -22.65
N SER A 381 -6.94 1.74 -23.12
CA SER A 381 -8.38 1.94 -23.28
C SER A 381 -9.17 0.83 -22.60
N PRO A 382 -10.44 1.10 -22.24
CA PRO A 382 -11.37 0.05 -21.85
C PRO A 382 -11.44 -1.06 -22.89
N HIS A 383 -11.52 -2.30 -22.42
CA HIS A 383 -11.59 -3.47 -23.29
C HIS A 383 -12.99 -3.67 -23.88
N GLU A 384 -14.05 -3.15 -23.24
CA GLU A 384 -15.44 -3.25 -23.72
C GLU A 384 -15.88 -4.71 -23.98
N GLY A 385 -15.39 -5.64 -23.15
CA GLY A 385 -15.59 -7.09 -23.31
C GLY A 385 -14.72 -7.76 -24.38
N ARG A 386 -13.84 -7.02 -25.07
CA ARG A 386 -12.85 -7.62 -25.97
C ARG A 386 -11.76 -8.36 -25.19
N PRO A 387 -11.27 -9.50 -25.68
CA PRO A 387 -10.17 -10.22 -25.05
C PRO A 387 -8.87 -9.40 -25.10
N PRO A 388 -7.89 -9.71 -24.23
CA PRO A 388 -6.67 -8.91 -24.10
C PRO A 388 -5.87 -8.71 -25.39
N ASP A 389 -5.82 -9.73 -26.26
CA ASP A 389 -5.09 -9.71 -27.52
C ASP A 389 -5.73 -8.82 -28.61
N GLU A 390 -7.01 -8.45 -28.43
CA GLU A 390 -7.70 -7.50 -29.32
C GLU A 390 -7.55 -6.04 -28.88
N VAL A 391 -6.91 -5.78 -27.75
CA VAL A 391 -6.70 -4.42 -27.24
C VAL A 391 -5.40 -3.84 -27.79
N GLY A 392 -5.53 -2.78 -28.58
CA GLY A 392 -4.45 -2.29 -29.45
C GLY A 392 -3.38 -1.42 -28.78
N ALA A 393 -3.56 -0.97 -27.54
CA ALA A 393 -2.57 -0.13 -26.86
C ALA A 393 -2.45 -0.50 -25.39
N TRP A 394 -1.21 -0.60 -24.92
CA TRP A 394 -0.86 -0.97 -23.57
C TRP A 394 0.08 0.06 -22.94
N GLN A 395 0.03 0.15 -21.63
CA GLN A 395 0.84 1.06 -20.84
C GLN A 395 1.35 0.38 -19.57
N TYR A 396 2.46 0.89 -19.04
CA TYR A 396 3.09 0.35 -17.84
C TYR A 396 3.28 1.43 -16.77
N ALA A 397 3.29 1.00 -15.51
CA ALA A 397 3.57 1.86 -14.37
C ALA A 397 5.10 2.08 -14.23
N ASP A 398 5.52 3.32 -14.37
CA ASP A 398 6.89 3.80 -14.17
C ASP A 398 6.95 4.68 -12.91
N GLY A 399 6.90 4.03 -11.74
CA GLY A 399 6.77 4.71 -10.45
C GLY A 399 5.40 5.37 -10.33
N ASN A 400 5.36 6.70 -10.46
CA ASN A 400 4.15 7.50 -10.23
C ASN A 400 3.37 7.86 -11.52
N ALA A 401 3.80 7.37 -12.68
CA ALA A 401 3.18 7.69 -13.96
C ALA A 401 2.95 6.44 -14.83
N TRP A 402 1.88 6.46 -15.60
CA TRP A 402 1.62 5.48 -16.66
C TRP A 402 2.29 5.93 -17.96
N ARG A 403 2.97 5.02 -18.65
CA ARG A 403 3.61 5.26 -19.94
C ARG A 403 3.07 4.31 -20.99
N LEU A 404 2.58 4.88 -22.09
CA LEU A 404 2.26 4.12 -23.31
C LEU A 404 3.54 3.52 -23.89
N ASP A 405 3.46 2.25 -24.29
CA ASP A 405 4.58 1.55 -24.93
C ASP A 405 4.05 0.60 -26.01
N ASP A 406 4.30 0.97 -27.25
CA ASP A 406 3.92 0.18 -28.43
C ASP A 406 4.72 -1.13 -28.54
N GLY A 407 5.80 -1.28 -27.77
CA GLY A 407 6.56 -2.52 -27.63
C GLY A 407 5.92 -3.55 -26.70
N ILE A 408 4.82 -3.21 -26.03
CA ILE A 408 4.02 -4.17 -25.26
C ILE A 408 3.05 -4.87 -26.22
N ILE A 409 3.27 -6.18 -26.42
CA ILE A 409 2.46 -7.00 -27.31
C ILE A 409 1.75 -8.07 -26.47
N VAL A 410 0.44 -8.17 -26.63
CA VAL A 410 -0.37 -9.26 -26.11
C VAL A 410 -1.00 -9.98 -27.29
N THR A 411 -0.74 -11.28 -27.43
CA THR A 411 -1.24 -12.08 -28.57
C THR A 411 -1.72 -13.45 -28.12
N ALA A 412 -2.80 -13.94 -28.74
CA ALA A 412 -3.26 -15.32 -28.58
C ALA A 412 -2.52 -16.32 -29.49
N SER A 413 -1.81 -15.83 -30.52
CA SER A 413 -1.06 -16.65 -31.46
C SER A 413 0.27 -17.08 -30.84
N GLU A 414 0.44 -18.39 -30.64
CA GLU A 414 1.68 -18.96 -30.12
C GLU A 414 2.86 -18.70 -31.05
N GLU A 415 2.65 -18.78 -32.37
CA GLU A 415 3.69 -18.50 -33.35
C GLU A 415 4.15 -17.04 -33.27
N ASP A 416 3.21 -16.08 -33.19
CA ASP A 416 3.55 -14.67 -33.09
C ASP A 416 4.19 -14.34 -31.74
N GLY A 417 3.72 -14.97 -30.67
CA GLY A 417 4.31 -14.84 -29.33
C GLY A 417 5.77 -15.30 -29.32
N LEU A 418 6.03 -16.53 -29.79
CA LEU A 418 7.37 -17.10 -29.89
C LEU A 418 8.27 -16.29 -30.83
N ARG A 419 7.74 -15.81 -31.96
CA ARG A 419 8.49 -14.95 -32.90
C ARG A 419 8.85 -13.61 -32.27
N ALA A 420 7.92 -12.98 -31.55
CA ALA A 420 8.17 -11.73 -30.83
C ALA A 420 9.22 -11.91 -29.73
N PHE A 421 9.18 -13.01 -28.98
CA PHE A 421 10.22 -13.37 -28.00
C PHE A 421 11.58 -13.58 -28.65
N ALA A 422 11.64 -14.33 -29.76
CA ALA A 422 12.88 -14.55 -30.49
C ALA A 422 13.46 -13.23 -31.03
N ASN A 423 12.61 -12.35 -31.56
CA ASN A 423 13.03 -11.02 -32.03
C ASN A 423 13.54 -10.14 -30.89
N GLN A 424 12.83 -10.10 -29.76
CA GLN A 424 13.24 -9.34 -28.58
C GLN A 424 14.56 -9.87 -28.01
N HIS A 425 14.74 -11.19 -27.97
CA HIS A 425 15.99 -11.82 -27.53
C HIS A 425 17.14 -11.55 -28.49
N ALA A 426 16.91 -11.65 -29.81
CA ALA A 426 17.90 -11.31 -30.82
C ALA A 426 18.29 -9.83 -30.77
N GLU A 427 17.33 -8.94 -30.53
CA GLU A 427 17.60 -7.52 -30.33
C GLU A 427 18.38 -7.27 -29.03
N ALA A 428 18.03 -7.95 -27.94
CA ALA A 428 18.76 -7.89 -26.68
C ALA A 428 20.21 -8.37 -26.85
N LEU A 429 20.44 -9.45 -27.60
CA LEU A 429 21.78 -9.91 -27.96
C LEU A 429 22.52 -8.88 -28.80
N ARG A 430 21.87 -8.27 -29.81
CA ARG A 430 22.48 -7.22 -30.64
C ARG A 430 22.88 -5.99 -29.79
N ARG A 431 21.99 -5.50 -28.94
CA ARG A 431 22.29 -4.39 -28.01
C ARG A 431 23.42 -4.78 -27.05
N ALA A 432 23.40 -6.01 -26.56
CA ALA A 432 24.47 -6.53 -25.74
C ALA A 432 25.80 -6.62 -26.51
N GLU A 433 25.82 -6.93 -27.80
CA GLU A 433 27.03 -6.90 -28.63
C GLU A 433 27.55 -5.47 -28.86
N GLU A 434 26.66 -4.49 -29.00
CA GLU A 434 26.99 -3.07 -29.23
C GLU A 434 27.63 -2.39 -28.01
N VAL A 435 27.38 -2.85 -26.78
CA VAL A 435 27.96 -2.25 -25.57
C VAL A 435 29.41 -2.69 -25.31
N PRO A 436 30.25 -1.82 -24.69
CA PRO A 436 31.66 -2.12 -24.45
C PRO A 436 31.89 -3.42 -23.66
N ASP A 437 32.92 -4.17 -24.07
CA ASP A 437 33.33 -5.41 -23.40
C ASP A 437 33.93 -5.16 -22.01
N VAL A 438 34.41 -3.93 -21.78
CA VAL A 438 34.99 -3.51 -20.52
C VAL A 438 34.39 -2.17 -20.11
N LEU A 439 33.96 -2.09 -18.86
CA LEU A 439 33.53 -0.86 -18.21
C LEU A 439 34.40 -0.57 -17.00
N TRP A 440 34.44 0.68 -16.57
CA TRP A 440 35.18 1.10 -15.38
C TRP A 440 34.24 1.81 -14.41
N LEU A 441 34.12 1.28 -13.18
CA LEU A 441 33.32 1.86 -12.12
C LEU A 441 34.20 2.66 -11.17
N ILE A 442 33.86 3.93 -10.95
CA ILE A 442 34.38 4.77 -9.86
C ILE A 442 33.30 4.83 -8.78
N ALA A 443 33.65 4.43 -7.56
CA ALA A 443 32.73 4.44 -6.42
C ALA A 443 33.53 4.63 -5.12
N PRO A 444 33.96 5.86 -4.79
CA PRO A 444 34.89 6.10 -3.67
C PRO A 444 34.33 5.66 -2.32
N ALA A 445 33.01 5.74 -2.12
CA ALA A 445 32.34 5.28 -0.92
C ALA A 445 32.22 3.75 -0.82
N GLN A 446 32.50 3.02 -1.91
CA GLN A 446 32.49 1.55 -1.97
C GLN A 446 33.77 1.04 -2.69
N PRO A 447 34.97 1.20 -2.08
CA PRO A 447 36.24 0.91 -2.75
C PRO A 447 36.37 -0.53 -3.24
N CYS A 448 35.70 -1.49 -2.60
CA CYS A 448 35.71 -2.89 -3.02
C CYS A 448 34.96 -3.15 -4.33
N LEU A 449 34.04 -2.26 -4.73
CA LEU A 449 33.30 -2.35 -5.99
C LEU A 449 33.96 -1.54 -7.10
N GLN A 450 34.91 -0.66 -6.79
CA GLN A 450 35.60 0.15 -7.79
C GLN A 450 36.53 -0.70 -8.68
N GLY A 451 36.67 -0.31 -9.95
CA GLY A 451 37.64 -0.90 -10.88
C GLY A 451 37.05 -1.34 -12.21
N GLU A 452 37.74 -2.26 -12.87
CA GLU A 452 37.41 -2.80 -14.18
C GLU A 452 36.29 -3.85 -14.09
N TYR A 453 35.33 -3.80 -15.01
CA TYR A 453 34.20 -4.73 -15.12
C TYR A 453 34.20 -5.33 -16.52
N ALA A 454 34.44 -6.64 -16.61
CA ALA A 454 34.47 -7.39 -17.84
C ALA A 454 33.10 -8.01 -18.16
N LYS A 455 32.63 -7.78 -19.37
CA LYS A 455 31.35 -8.27 -19.90
C LYS A 455 31.33 -9.79 -19.94
N GLN A 456 30.26 -10.37 -19.41
CA GLN A 456 30.01 -11.80 -19.44
C GLN A 456 29.27 -12.13 -20.75
N HIS A 457 30.04 -12.53 -21.77
CA HIS A 457 29.53 -12.82 -23.10
C HIS A 457 28.42 -13.89 -23.08
N GLY A 458 27.31 -13.62 -23.77
CA GLY A 458 26.14 -14.50 -23.81
C GLY A 458 25.27 -14.48 -22.56
N ARG A 459 25.68 -13.80 -21.48
CA ARG A 459 24.84 -13.61 -20.29
C ARG A 459 24.05 -12.32 -20.40
N LEU A 460 22.72 -12.48 -20.44
CA LEU A 460 21.78 -11.38 -20.41
C LEU A 460 20.98 -11.41 -19.11
N GLU A 461 20.97 -10.30 -18.39
CA GLU A 461 20.08 -10.09 -17.25
C GLU A 461 18.98 -9.13 -17.68
N ARG A 462 17.74 -9.61 -17.68
CA ARG A 462 16.56 -8.83 -18.09
C ARG A 462 16.70 -8.19 -19.49
N GLY A 463 17.31 -8.92 -20.42
CA GLY A 463 17.52 -8.49 -21.81
C GLY A 463 18.64 -7.47 -21.98
N GLN A 464 19.52 -7.33 -20.99
CA GLN A 464 20.65 -6.41 -21.00
C GLN A 464 21.96 -7.15 -20.68
N ALA A 465 23.09 -6.64 -21.18
CA ALA A 465 24.39 -7.21 -20.88
C ALA A 465 24.70 -7.16 -19.37
N CYS A 466 25.53 -8.10 -18.92
CA CYS A 466 25.99 -8.18 -17.54
C CYS A 466 27.52 -8.13 -17.50
N TRP A 467 28.08 -7.43 -16.52
CA TRP A 467 29.54 -7.33 -16.33
C TRP A 467 29.93 -7.81 -14.93
N ARG A 468 31.11 -8.43 -14.84
CA ARG A 468 31.72 -8.90 -13.60
C ARG A 468 33.02 -8.15 -13.35
N GLN A 469 33.25 -7.72 -12.12
CA GLN A 469 34.45 -7.02 -11.72
C GLN A 469 35.70 -7.90 -11.90
N ALA A 470 36.73 -7.36 -12.55
CA ALA A 470 38.02 -8.04 -12.72
C ALA A 470 38.75 -8.14 -11.37
N GLY A 471 39.03 -9.37 -10.93
CA GLY A 471 39.70 -9.63 -9.65
C GLY A 471 38.82 -9.42 -8.40
N GLY A 472 37.52 -9.17 -8.56
CA GLY A 472 36.58 -8.93 -7.47
C GLY A 472 35.32 -9.80 -7.54
N SER A 473 34.38 -9.51 -6.64
CA SER A 473 33.06 -10.15 -6.57
C SER A 473 31.93 -9.25 -7.08
N GLY A 474 32.27 -8.04 -7.54
CA GLY A 474 31.31 -7.07 -8.07
C GLY A 474 30.60 -7.55 -9.33
N TRP A 475 29.31 -7.26 -9.43
CA TRP A 475 28.46 -7.52 -10.60
C TRP A 475 27.69 -6.27 -10.98
N LEU A 476 27.70 -5.90 -12.26
CA LEU A 476 26.91 -4.82 -12.82
C LEU A 476 25.86 -5.43 -13.77
N TYR A 477 24.59 -5.19 -13.50
CA TYR A 477 23.48 -5.85 -14.19
C TYR A 477 22.19 -5.02 -14.17
N SER A 478 21.22 -5.34 -15.03
CA SER A 478 19.91 -4.69 -15.07
C SER A 478 18.88 -5.44 -14.21
N THR A 479 18.06 -4.70 -13.48
CA THR A 479 17.00 -5.24 -12.60
C THR A 479 15.63 -5.25 -13.26
N ALA A 480 14.66 -5.96 -12.66
CA ALA A 480 13.27 -5.98 -13.13
C ALA A 480 12.57 -4.61 -13.09
N GLY A 481 13.08 -3.66 -12.30
CA GLY A 481 12.63 -2.26 -12.28
C GLY A 481 13.21 -1.41 -13.40
N GLY A 482 13.97 -2.01 -14.32
CA GLY A 482 14.64 -1.31 -15.41
C GLY A 482 15.76 -0.40 -14.94
N ARG A 483 16.36 -0.63 -13.78
CA ARG A 483 17.51 0.14 -13.26
C ARG A 483 18.78 -0.71 -13.32
N TRP A 484 19.93 -0.06 -13.52
CA TRP A 484 21.23 -0.71 -13.39
C TRP A 484 21.63 -0.82 -11.93
N PHE A 485 22.11 -1.98 -11.52
CA PHE A 485 22.57 -2.26 -10.16
C PHE A 485 24.01 -2.73 -10.17
N VAL A 486 24.77 -2.33 -9.14
CA VAL A 486 26.05 -2.95 -8.79
C VAL A 486 25.87 -3.71 -7.49
N ALA A 487 26.12 -5.01 -7.51
CA ALA A 487 26.12 -5.88 -6.35
C ALA A 487 27.53 -6.36 -6.02
N ASP A 488 27.77 -6.72 -4.76
CA ASP A 488 29.02 -7.27 -4.26
C ASP A 488 29.10 -8.80 -4.35
N ARG A 489 28.04 -9.46 -4.82
CA ARG A 489 27.92 -10.90 -4.97
C ARG A 489 26.90 -11.27 -6.05
N GLU A 490 27.03 -12.46 -6.62
CA GLU A 490 26.21 -12.92 -7.74
C GLU A 490 24.76 -13.23 -7.31
N GLU A 491 24.57 -13.77 -6.11
CA GLU A 491 23.25 -14.17 -5.60
C GLU A 491 22.30 -12.98 -5.48
N ALA A 492 22.86 -11.77 -5.36
CA ALA A 492 22.10 -10.53 -5.34
C ALA A 492 21.35 -10.28 -6.66
N ILE A 493 21.84 -10.81 -7.79
CA ILE A 493 21.18 -10.70 -9.10
C ILE A 493 19.79 -11.35 -9.06
N ALA A 494 19.68 -12.55 -8.49
CA ALA A 494 18.43 -13.30 -8.41
C ALA A 494 17.36 -12.57 -7.60
N ILE A 495 17.76 -11.90 -6.51
CA ILE A 495 16.86 -11.12 -5.64
C ILE A 495 16.73 -9.65 -6.06
N CYS A 496 17.33 -9.23 -7.18
CA CYS A 496 17.41 -7.84 -7.63
C CYS A 496 17.99 -6.88 -6.56
N GLY A 497 18.97 -7.35 -5.78
CA GLY A 497 19.64 -6.58 -4.74
C GLY A 497 20.95 -5.95 -5.20
N GLY A 498 21.35 -4.82 -4.61
CA GLY A 498 22.61 -4.17 -4.92
C GLY A 498 22.95 -3.08 -3.93
N VAL A 499 24.21 -2.62 -3.97
CA VAL A 499 24.75 -1.58 -3.10
C VAL A 499 24.76 -0.22 -3.82
N ILE A 500 24.77 -0.24 -5.16
CA ILE A 500 24.71 0.94 -6.02
C ILE A 500 23.61 0.71 -7.05
N ALA A 501 22.83 1.74 -7.37
CA ALA A 501 21.78 1.68 -8.38
C ALA A 501 21.74 2.95 -9.21
N SER A 502 21.34 2.86 -10.48
CA SER A 502 21.01 4.05 -11.27
C SER A 502 19.81 4.77 -10.64
N ALA A 503 19.84 6.10 -10.62
CA ALA A 503 18.80 6.90 -9.96
C ALA A 503 17.43 6.77 -10.66
N ALA A 504 17.45 6.57 -11.98
CA ALA A 504 16.27 6.38 -12.83
C ALA A 504 16.35 5.04 -13.58
N PRO A 505 15.21 4.52 -14.07
CA PRO A 505 15.20 3.43 -15.02
C PRO A 505 15.98 3.80 -16.29
N HIS A 506 16.79 2.88 -16.80
CA HIS A 506 17.72 3.11 -17.90
C HIS A 506 17.06 3.08 -19.28
N ALA A 507 15.82 2.58 -19.41
CA ALA A 507 15.08 2.56 -20.69
C ALA A 507 15.88 1.97 -21.88
N GLY A 508 16.69 0.94 -21.61
CA GLY A 508 17.57 0.32 -22.60
C GLY A 508 18.93 0.99 -22.80
N GLN A 509 19.18 2.16 -22.19
CA GLN A 509 20.49 2.80 -22.22
C GLN A 509 21.54 1.97 -21.47
N PRO A 510 22.78 1.91 -21.97
CA PRO A 510 23.86 1.23 -21.28
C PRO A 510 24.25 1.98 -20.00
N PRO A 511 24.91 1.31 -19.04
CA PRO A 511 25.15 1.87 -17.71
C PRO A 511 25.98 3.18 -17.75
N GLN A 512 26.95 3.32 -18.65
CA GLN A 512 27.76 4.53 -18.80
C GLN A 512 26.98 5.76 -19.31
N GLU A 513 25.79 5.57 -19.89
CA GLU A 513 24.93 6.67 -20.36
C GLU A 513 23.91 7.11 -19.31
N CYS A 514 23.76 6.35 -18.22
CA CYS A 514 22.79 6.65 -17.19
C CYS A 514 23.19 7.85 -16.34
N GLN A 515 22.25 8.80 -16.20
CA GLN A 515 22.46 10.01 -15.41
C GLN A 515 22.07 9.78 -13.95
N GLY A 516 23.04 10.01 -13.07
CA GLY A 516 22.82 9.94 -11.62
C GLY A 516 22.80 8.52 -11.09
N TRP A 517 23.54 8.32 -10.02
CA TRP A 517 23.68 7.06 -9.31
C TRP A 517 23.37 7.26 -7.84
N GLN A 518 22.88 6.21 -7.21
CA GLN A 518 22.53 6.18 -5.79
C GLN A 518 23.31 5.03 -5.15
N ARG A 519 23.74 5.21 -3.90
CA ARG A 519 24.27 4.13 -3.06
C ARG A 519 23.30 3.81 -1.94
N TYR A 520 23.22 2.55 -1.57
CA TYR A 520 22.48 2.13 -0.38
C TYR A 520 23.38 2.30 0.85
N ALA A 521 22.94 3.14 1.79
CA ALA A 521 23.66 3.41 3.02
C ALA A 521 22.68 3.78 4.14
N ASP A 522 22.95 3.29 5.35
CA ASP A 522 22.16 3.60 6.54
C ASP A 522 20.65 3.31 6.37
N GLY A 523 20.33 2.24 5.62
CA GLY A 523 18.95 1.83 5.35
C GLY A 523 18.22 2.63 4.26
N ALA A 524 18.91 3.54 3.56
CA ALA A 524 18.32 4.40 2.53
C ALA A 524 19.16 4.50 1.26
N TRP A 525 18.50 4.81 0.14
CA TRP A 525 19.19 5.15 -1.11
C TRP A 525 19.57 6.64 -1.11
N LEU A 526 20.87 6.91 -1.13
CA LEU A 526 21.44 8.25 -1.16
C LEU A 526 22.01 8.55 -2.55
N MET A 527 21.68 9.70 -3.13
CA MET A 527 22.32 10.18 -4.36
C MET A 527 23.82 10.31 -4.14
N ASP A 528 24.61 9.66 -5.00
CA ASP A 528 26.06 9.69 -4.96
C ASP A 528 26.60 10.18 -6.31
N ALA A 529 26.89 11.48 -6.37
CA ALA A 529 27.45 12.11 -7.56
C ALA A 529 28.89 11.66 -7.88
N CYS A 530 29.55 10.97 -6.95
CA CYS A 530 30.89 10.43 -7.15
C CYS A 530 30.86 9.08 -7.86
N VAL A 531 29.72 8.40 -7.89
CA VAL A 531 29.57 7.15 -8.63
C VAL A 531 29.51 7.44 -10.13
N ARG A 532 30.42 6.85 -10.90
CA ARG A 532 30.49 6.98 -12.36
C ARG A 532 30.83 5.65 -13.00
N ILE A 533 30.18 5.35 -14.13
CA ILE A 533 30.52 4.22 -14.99
C ILE A 533 31.03 4.77 -16.31
N LEU A 534 32.19 4.31 -16.73
CA LEU A 534 32.94 4.87 -17.85
C LEU A 534 33.21 3.77 -18.88
N GLY A 535 33.14 4.15 -20.16
CA GLY A 535 33.31 3.23 -21.28
C GLY A 535 34.77 2.93 -21.62
N THR A 536 35.70 3.77 -21.18
CA THR A 536 37.12 3.63 -21.50
C THR A 536 38.03 3.81 -20.27
N ARG A 537 39.20 3.18 -20.32
CA ARG A 537 40.23 3.31 -19.28
C ARG A 537 40.77 4.73 -19.16
N ALA A 538 40.94 5.44 -20.29
CA ALA A 538 41.44 6.82 -20.28
C ALA A 538 40.48 7.78 -19.56
N GLU A 539 39.17 7.61 -19.76
CA GLU A 539 38.15 8.35 -19.00
C GLU A 539 38.22 8.02 -17.51
N PHE A 540 38.43 6.75 -17.15
CA PHE A 540 38.58 6.34 -15.76
C PHE A 540 39.79 6.98 -15.09
N GLU A 541 40.96 6.95 -15.73
CA GLU A 541 42.18 7.56 -15.20
C GLU A 541 41.99 9.09 -15.04
N ALA A 542 41.43 9.77 -16.04
CA ALA A 542 41.14 11.21 -15.96
C ALA A 542 40.10 11.56 -14.87
N ALA A 543 39.05 10.76 -14.73
CA ALA A 543 38.02 10.98 -13.71
C ALA A 543 38.52 10.63 -12.30
N ALA A 544 39.35 9.59 -12.15
CA ALA A 544 39.99 9.23 -10.89
C ALA A 544 40.95 10.33 -10.42
N GLU A 545 41.74 10.91 -11.34
CA GLU A 545 42.59 12.07 -11.07
C GLU A 545 41.77 13.31 -10.67
N SER A 546 40.62 13.54 -11.31
CA SER A 546 39.72 14.65 -10.98
C SER A 546 38.94 14.46 -9.67
N ALA A 547 38.66 13.21 -9.27
CA ALA A 547 37.96 12.89 -8.02
C ALA A 547 38.91 12.88 -6.81
N ALA A 548 40.21 12.75 -7.06
CA ALA A 548 41.26 12.73 -6.05
C ALA A 548 41.35 13.97 -5.13
N PRO A 549 41.06 15.23 -5.54
CA PRO A 549 41.38 16.38 -4.68
C PRO A 549 40.44 16.58 -3.48
N GLU A 550 39.22 16.04 -3.49
CA GLU A 550 38.18 16.42 -2.52
C GLU A 550 37.78 15.29 -1.55
N LEU A 551 38.08 14.03 -1.89
CA LEU A 551 37.85 12.86 -1.02
C LEU A 551 39.13 12.16 -0.57
N LEU A 552 40.29 12.54 -1.12
CA LEU A 552 41.52 12.44 -0.34
C LEU A 552 41.44 13.54 0.71
N LEU A 553 40.86 13.21 1.88
CA LEU A 553 41.56 13.62 3.11
C LEU A 553 43.04 13.36 2.82
N PRO A 554 43.94 14.35 3.04
CA PRO A 554 45.32 14.21 2.65
C PRO A 554 45.76 12.83 3.06
N SER A 555 46.51 12.16 2.18
CA SER A 555 47.41 11.10 2.60
C SER A 555 48.37 11.71 3.65
N ALA A 556 47.85 12.07 4.82
CA ALA A 556 48.53 12.03 6.08
C ALA A 556 49.01 10.59 6.10
N ALA A 557 50.31 10.45 5.82
CA ALA A 557 51.00 9.19 5.72
C ALA A 557 50.36 8.23 6.71
N GLN A 558 49.69 7.18 6.20
CA GLN A 558 49.16 6.17 7.10
C GLN A 558 50.34 5.78 7.99
N PRO A 559 50.18 5.88 9.31
CA PRO A 559 51.33 5.76 10.18
C PRO A 559 51.89 4.36 9.95
N GLU A 560 53.19 4.28 9.65
CA GLU A 560 53.89 3.01 9.42
C GLU A 560 53.68 2.05 10.61
N ARG A 561 53.34 2.61 11.78
CA ARG A 561 53.01 1.92 13.02
C ARG A 561 51.78 2.53 13.68
N LEU A 562 50.87 1.70 14.15
CA LEU A 562 49.77 2.10 15.05
C LEU A 562 49.86 1.32 16.36
N TRP A 563 49.39 1.89 17.45
CA TRP A 563 49.25 1.21 18.74
C TRP A 563 47.78 0.95 19.03
N LEU A 564 47.46 -0.31 19.30
CA LEU A 564 46.13 -0.71 19.73
C LEU A 564 46.08 -0.85 21.25
N LEU A 565 45.13 -0.18 21.89
CA LEU A 565 44.77 -0.32 23.29
C LEU A 565 43.38 -0.94 23.39
N ALA A 566 43.30 -2.25 23.57
CA ALA A 566 42.06 -2.99 23.82
C ALA A 566 41.99 -3.38 25.31
N LEU A 567 41.29 -2.59 26.12
CA LEU A 567 41.22 -2.80 27.58
C LEU A 567 40.54 -4.13 27.94
N ALA A 568 39.52 -4.53 27.17
CA ALA A 568 38.81 -5.79 27.34
C ALA A 568 39.53 -7.00 26.72
N ALA A 569 40.57 -6.80 25.92
CA ALA A 569 41.31 -7.86 25.26
C ALA A 569 42.82 -7.54 25.25
N PRO A 570 43.51 -7.68 26.40
CA PRO A 570 44.93 -7.35 26.54
C PRO A 570 45.83 -8.08 25.53
N GLN A 571 45.42 -9.28 25.12
CA GLN A 571 46.12 -10.06 24.10
C GLN A 571 46.14 -9.40 22.72
N LEU A 572 45.27 -8.43 22.44
CA LEU A 572 45.28 -7.66 21.20
C LEU A 572 46.13 -6.38 21.29
N GLN A 573 46.50 -5.95 22.51
CA GLN A 573 47.24 -4.71 22.72
C GLN A 573 48.66 -4.77 22.16
N GLY A 574 49.11 -3.70 21.54
CA GLY A 574 50.50 -3.59 21.10
C GLY A 574 50.64 -2.72 19.87
N GLU A 575 51.87 -2.58 19.42
CA GLU A 575 52.19 -1.91 18.16
C GLU A 575 51.89 -2.85 16.99
N TYR A 576 51.33 -2.30 15.92
CA TYR A 576 51.10 -2.97 14.66
C TYR A 576 51.77 -2.16 13.55
N ALA A 577 52.62 -2.82 12.76
CA ALA A 577 53.27 -2.23 11.60
C ALA A 577 52.39 -2.42 10.36
N LEU A 578 52.29 -1.38 9.54
CA LEU A 578 51.64 -1.43 8.24
C LEU A 578 52.41 -2.40 7.34
N GLU A 579 51.70 -3.32 6.71
CA GLU A 579 52.27 -4.24 5.72
C GLU A 579 52.05 -3.68 4.32
N ASP A 580 52.98 -3.95 3.41
CA ASP A 580 52.98 -3.50 1.99
C ASP A 580 51.91 -4.24 1.14
N ARG A 581 50.75 -4.52 1.73
CA ARG A 581 49.66 -5.23 1.09
C ARG A 581 48.31 -4.70 1.54
N LEU A 582 47.41 -4.61 0.58
CA LEU A 582 46.02 -4.27 0.80
C LEU A 582 45.17 -5.55 0.76
N ARG A 583 44.18 -5.61 1.64
CA ARG A 583 43.12 -6.61 1.58
C ARG A 583 41.81 -5.91 1.23
N GLN A 584 41.21 -6.27 0.10
CA GLN A 584 39.98 -5.65 -0.40
C GLN A 584 40.08 -4.11 -0.48
N GLY A 585 41.26 -3.59 -0.84
CA GLY A 585 41.53 -2.15 -0.93
C GLY A 585 41.83 -1.45 0.40
N LEU A 586 41.81 -2.16 1.53
CA LEU A 586 42.12 -1.61 2.86
C LEU A 586 43.49 -2.09 3.34
N ALA A 587 44.17 -1.27 4.12
CA ALA A 587 45.48 -1.62 4.69
C ALA A 587 45.40 -2.82 5.65
N VAL A 588 46.52 -3.52 5.79
CA VAL A 588 46.69 -4.65 6.70
C VAL A 588 47.85 -4.31 7.62
N TRP A 589 47.65 -4.46 8.93
CA TRP A 589 48.70 -4.24 9.91
C TRP A 589 49.03 -5.52 10.65
N ARG A 590 50.30 -5.75 10.92
CA ARG A 590 50.82 -6.90 11.66
C ARG A 590 51.37 -6.46 13.01
N ARG A 591 50.99 -7.13 14.09
CA ARG A 591 51.50 -6.84 15.43
C ARG A 591 53.01 -7.04 15.49
N THR A 592 53.75 -6.05 15.95
CA THR A 592 55.20 -6.15 16.15
C THR A 592 55.47 -6.99 17.41
N GLY A 593 56.31 -8.02 17.29
CA GLY A 593 56.69 -8.89 18.41
C GLY A 593 55.70 -10.02 18.78
N GLY A 594 54.70 -10.32 17.93
CA GLY A 594 53.76 -11.44 18.18
C GLY A 594 52.99 -11.90 16.95
N GLY A 595 52.15 -12.93 17.13
CA GLY A 595 51.11 -13.30 16.18
C GLY A 595 49.89 -12.38 16.34
N GLY A 596 49.37 -11.85 15.24
CA GLY A 596 48.25 -10.91 15.28
C GLY A 596 48.22 -9.99 14.06
N TRP A 597 47.06 -9.91 13.44
CA TRP A 597 46.81 -9.09 12.26
C TRP A 597 45.56 -8.26 12.47
N LEU A 598 45.61 -7.00 12.06
CA LEU A 598 44.50 -6.07 12.02
C LEU A 598 44.22 -5.74 10.56
N TYR A 599 43.01 -5.99 10.09
CA TYR A 599 42.63 -5.69 8.70
C TYR A 599 41.19 -5.19 8.63
N GLY A 600 40.91 -4.30 7.67
CA GLY A 600 39.55 -3.86 7.40
C GLY A 600 38.82 -4.89 6.54
N LYS A 601 37.54 -5.15 6.83
CA LYS A 601 36.68 -5.92 5.93
C LYS A 601 35.88 -4.93 5.08
N ALA A 602 36.11 -4.95 3.77
CA ALA A 602 35.56 -3.92 2.90
C ALA A 602 34.04 -3.97 2.74
N SER A 603 33.41 -5.13 3.01
CA SER A 603 31.95 -5.28 2.91
C SER A 603 31.17 -4.56 4.02
N ASP A 604 31.77 -4.36 5.20
CA ASP A 604 31.08 -3.78 6.36
C ASP A 604 31.82 -2.58 6.98
N GLY A 605 33.00 -2.22 6.46
CA GLY A 605 33.83 -1.12 6.96
C GLY A 605 34.42 -1.37 8.36
N ARG A 606 34.26 -2.57 8.93
CA ARG A 606 34.73 -2.88 10.29
C ARG A 606 36.14 -3.45 10.29
N TRP A 607 36.90 -3.12 11.33
CA TRP A 607 38.21 -3.68 11.62
C TRP A 607 38.09 -5.08 12.23
N ARG A 608 38.93 -6.03 11.79
CA ARG A 608 38.95 -7.42 12.30
C ARG A 608 40.35 -7.82 12.74
N PHE A 609 40.38 -8.75 13.70
CA PHE A 609 41.60 -9.37 14.23
C PHE A 609 41.74 -10.81 13.77
N ALA A 610 42.94 -11.19 13.37
CA ALA A 610 43.32 -12.57 13.07
C ALA A 610 44.58 -12.94 13.86
N ALA A 611 44.58 -14.12 14.49
CA ALA A 611 45.75 -14.60 15.23
C ALA A 611 46.86 -15.06 14.27
N GLU A 612 46.47 -15.69 13.17
CA GLU A 612 47.37 -16.20 12.14
C GLU A 612 47.07 -15.57 10.78
N GLU A 613 48.06 -15.59 9.89
CA GLU A 613 47.92 -15.02 8.55
C GLU A 613 46.89 -15.77 7.69
N SER A 614 46.77 -17.08 7.87
CA SER A 614 45.77 -17.91 7.20
C SER A 614 44.33 -17.51 7.55
N ASP A 615 44.09 -16.97 8.74
CA ASP A 615 42.77 -16.47 9.15
C ASP A 615 42.39 -15.19 8.41
N ILE A 616 43.40 -14.41 7.98
CA ILE A 616 43.20 -13.31 7.04
C ILE A 616 42.65 -13.92 5.76
N ALA A 617 43.35 -14.83 5.07
CA ALA A 617 42.86 -15.39 3.80
C ALA A 617 41.42 -15.96 3.87
N ALA A 618 41.06 -16.61 4.99
CA ALA A 618 39.73 -17.17 5.21
C ALA A 618 38.65 -16.14 5.63
N GLY A 619 39.01 -14.92 6.02
CA GLY A 619 38.06 -13.92 6.55
C GLY A 619 37.54 -14.25 7.95
N ASN A 620 38.22 -15.15 8.65
CA ASN A 620 37.85 -15.60 9.98
C ASN A 620 38.42 -14.64 11.03
N SER A 621 37.61 -14.32 12.05
CA SER A 621 38.05 -13.69 13.28
C SER A 621 37.92 -14.72 14.40
N ARG A 622 38.95 -15.55 14.61
CA ARG A 622 39.01 -16.47 15.75
C ARG A 622 40.13 -16.05 16.69
N LEU A 623 39.76 -15.59 17.88
CA LEU A 623 40.67 -15.55 19.03
C LEU A 623 40.75 -16.98 19.58
N ARG A 624 41.85 -17.71 19.36
CA ARG A 624 42.10 -18.97 20.07
C ARG A 624 42.61 -18.65 21.48
N SER A 625 42.06 -19.30 22.50
CA SER A 625 42.57 -19.23 23.88
C SER A 625 43.91 -19.96 23.99
N CYS A 626 44.97 -19.25 24.36
CA CYS A 626 46.25 -19.85 24.74
C CYS A 626 46.15 -20.41 26.16
N GLY A 627 46.46 -21.70 26.34
CA GLY A 627 46.65 -22.30 27.67
C GLY A 627 46.60 -23.82 27.66
N SER A 628 47.71 -24.46 27.34
CA SER A 628 47.97 -25.86 27.72
C SER A 628 49.12 -25.90 28.73
N GLU A 629 48.94 -26.75 29.73
CA GLU A 629 49.88 -27.25 30.76
C GLU A 629 49.74 -26.66 32.18
N ALA A 630 49.33 -27.58 33.07
CA ALA A 630 49.36 -27.58 34.53
C ALA A 630 48.02 -27.36 35.30
N ALA A 631 47.56 -28.48 35.87
CA ALA A 631 46.86 -28.66 37.16
C ALA A 631 45.31 -28.55 37.23
N GLU A 632 44.68 -29.72 37.06
CA GLU A 632 43.75 -30.39 38.00
C GLU A 632 42.92 -29.54 38.98
N ARG A 633 41.62 -29.33 38.65
CA ARG A 633 40.49 -29.39 39.59
C ARG A 633 39.13 -29.40 38.84
N PRO A 634 38.17 -30.30 39.16
CA PRO A 634 36.89 -30.42 38.41
C PRO A 634 35.81 -29.37 38.73
N GLU A 635 36.07 -28.37 39.57
CA GLU A 635 35.02 -27.45 40.07
C GLU A 635 34.91 -26.12 39.29
N GLU A 636 35.87 -25.76 38.43
CA GLU A 636 35.81 -24.52 37.62
C GLU A 636 35.14 -24.70 36.25
N ALA A 637 34.93 -25.93 35.79
CA ALA A 637 34.20 -26.22 34.54
C ALA A 637 32.70 -25.89 34.62
N LYS A 638 32.12 -25.80 35.84
CA LYS A 638 30.70 -25.45 36.04
C LYS A 638 30.41 -23.95 36.06
N ARG A 639 31.44 -23.09 36.07
CA ARG A 639 31.24 -21.63 36.04
C ARG A 639 31.23 -21.03 34.63
N TRP A 640 31.67 -21.78 33.63
CA TRP A 640 31.71 -21.36 32.23
C TRP A 640 30.63 -21.96 31.34
N GLN A 641 29.81 -22.87 31.88
CA GLN A 641 28.63 -23.38 31.18
C GLN A 641 27.40 -22.46 31.33
N LEU A 642 27.45 -21.44 32.20
CA LEU A 642 26.38 -20.45 32.38
C LEU A 642 26.57 -19.17 31.53
N ALA A 643 27.69 -19.05 30.81
CA ALA A 643 27.97 -17.91 29.95
C ALA A 643 27.62 -18.16 28.46
N GLU A 644 27.52 -19.43 28.03
CA GLU A 644 27.06 -19.80 26.68
C GLU A 644 25.52 -19.87 26.56
N GLU A 645 24.78 -19.92 27.66
CA GLU A 645 23.30 -19.94 27.64
C GLU A 645 22.64 -18.54 27.55
N LEU A 646 23.43 -17.46 27.49
CA LEU A 646 22.92 -16.07 27.43
C LEU A 646 23.16 -15.36 26.08
N GLU A 647 23.58 -16.06 25.02
CA GLU A 647 23.69 -15.48 23.66
C GLU A 647 22.43 -15.70 22.79
N GLY A 648 21.33 -16.14 23.38
CA GLY A 648 20.04 -16.34 22.70
C GLY A 648 18.92 -15.50 23.30
N GLY A 649 19.02 -14.16 23.27
CA GLY A 649 17.89 -13.31 23.66
C GLY A 649 18.25 -11.86 23.92
N GLU A 650 17.70 -10.97 23.08
CA GLU A 650 17.57 -9.52 23.23
C GLU A 650 18.85 -8.68 23.35
N GLY A 651 18.90 -7.60 22.56
CA GLY A 651 20.04 -6.70 22.46
C GLY A 651 20.38 -6.05 23.81
N PHE A 652 21.56 -6.40 24.33
CA PHE A 652 22.22 -5.63 25.37
C PHE A 652 22.85 -4.39 24.75
N GLU A 653 22.27 -3.23 25.02
CA GLU A 653 22.84 -1.92 24.70
C GLU A 653 24.04 -1.67 25.62
N TRP A 654 25.25 -1.74 25.06
CA TRP A 654 26.48 -1.35 25.76
C TRP A 654 26.47 0.16 25.96
N ARG A 655 26.45 0.62 27.21
CA ARG A 655 26.66 2.04 27.53
C ARG A 655 28.06 2.50 27.12
N ASP A 656 28.13 3.74 26.67
CA ASP A 656 29.27 4.46 26.09
C ASP A 656 30.55 4.49 26.94
N GLU A 657 31.40 3.46 26.86
CA GLU A 657 32.84 3.60 27.07
C GLU A 657 33.63 2.91 25.95
N PRO A 658 34.57 3.60 25.27
CA PRO A 658 35.33 2.98 24.19
C PRO A 658 36.37 2.00 24.77
N THR A 659 36.05 0.70 24.74
CA THR A 659 36.94 -0.40 25.19
C THR A 659 38.16 -0.61 24.29
N VAL A 660 38.19 0.01 23.10
CA VAL A 660 39.30 -0.04 22.16
C VAL A 660 39.67 1.36 21.70
N ARG A 661 40.95 1.74 21.83
CA ARG A 661 41.53 2.97 21.28
C ARG A 661 42.70 2.65 20.35
N ILE A 662 42.75 3.32 19.20
CA ILE A 662 43.91 3.31 18.30
C ILE A 662 44.64 4.63 18.51
N VAL A 663 45.93 4.56 18.80
CA VAL A 663 46.80 5.74 18.98
C VAL A 663 48.00 5.61 18.05
N THR A 664 48.60 6.75 17.68
CA THR A 664 49.65 6.78 16.64
C THR A 664 51.07 6.77 17.22
N SER A 665 51.20 6.84 18.55
CA SER A 665 52.49 6.79 19.24
C SER A 665 52.42 6.01 20.55
N ALA A 666 53.55 5.45 20.96
CA ALA A 666 53.68 4.76 22.25
C ALA A 666 53.45 5.73 23.44
N GLU A 667 53.81 7.00 23.31
CA GLU A 667 53.62 8.02 24.35
C GLU A 667 52.15 8.40 24.57
N GLU A 668 51.34 8.39 23.50
CA GLU A 668 49.88 8.51 23.61
C GLU A 668 49.28 7.26 24.23
N ALA A 669 49.82 6.09 23.92
CA ALA A 669 49.36 4.83 24.51
C ALA A 669 49.60 4.80 26.03
N SER A 670 50.80 5.19 26.47
CA SER A 670 51.14 5.30 27.90
C SER A 670 50.26 6.31 28.63
N ARG A 671 50.05 7.50 28.06
CA ARG A 671 49.16 8.52 28.66
C ARG A 671 47.70 8.05 28.74
N ALA A 672 47.23 7.31 27.73
CA ALA A 672 45.87 6.77 27.74
C ALA A 672 45.69 5.63 28.76
N ALA A 673 46.75 4.86 29.05
CA ALA A 673 46.74 3.80 30.06
C ALA A 673 46.77 4.33 31.51
N GLU A 674 47.36 5.52 31.73
CA GLU A 674 47.50 6.13 33.07
C GLU A 674 46.26 6.91 33.55
N GLY A 675 45.26 7.13 32.69
CA GLY A 675 44.13 8.03 32.95
C GLY A 675 42.83 7.42 33.48
N ALA A 676 42.79 6.15 33.91
CA ALA A 676 41.55 5.50 34.39
C ALA A 676 41.31 5.74 35.90
N PRO A 677 40.17 6.33 36.33
CA PRO A 677 39.96 6.70 37.74
C PRO A 677 39.48 5.55 38.63
N GLU A 678 40.09 5.42 39.80
CA GLU A 678 39.62 4.60 40.93
C GLU A 678 38.48 5.30 41.71
N THR A 679 37.56 4.46 42.18
CA THR A 679 36.35 4.70 42.97
C THR A 679 36.47 5.70 44.13
N MET A 680 35.49 6.60 44.29
CA MET A 680 35.18 7.29 45.56
C MET A 680 33.69 7.17 45.93
N GLN A 681 33.45 6.86 47.20
CA GLN A 681 32.14 6.73 47.86
C GLN A 681 31.60 8.07 48.41
N PRO A 682 30.32 8.14 48.86
CA PRO A 682 29.50 9.35 48.77
C PRO A 682 29.44 10.17 50.06
N THR A 683 29.35 11.50 49.94
CA THR A 683 28.83 12.36 51.00
C THR A 683 28.07 13.58 50.46
N GLU A 684 26.86 13.71 51.00
CA GLU A 684 25.91 14.83 51.19
C GLU A 684 25.97 16.15 50.40
N GLN A 685 24.81 16.44 49.80
CA GLN A 685 24.04 17.69 49.72
C GLN A 685 24.76 19.04 49.98
N PHE A 686 24.68 19.98 49.03
CA PHE A 686 24.12 21.33 49.26
C PHE A 686 23.83 22.09 47.94
N SER A 687 22.61 22.62 47.87
CA SER A 687 22.08 23.82 47.19
C SER A 687 22.42 24.22 45.75
N VAL A 688 21.33 24.29 44.98
CA VAL A 688 21.13 24.98 43.70
C VAL A 688 21.38 26.50 43.82
N ALA A 689 22.27 27.04 42.99
CA ALA A 689 22.32 28.44 42.63
C ALA A 689 22.33 28.59 41.10
N LYS A 690 21.45 29.45 40.62
CA LYS A 690 21.04 29.65 39.22
C LYS A 690 21.72 30.90 38.68
N ALA A 691 22.40 30.82 37.53
CA ALA A 691 22.73 31.95 36.63
C ALA A 691 23.39 31.41 35.33
N PRO A 692 23.51 32.20 34.25
CA PRO A 692 22.44 32.88 33.51
C PRO A 692 22.47 32.53 32.00
N GLN A 693 21.35 32.80 31.32
CA GLN A 693 21.23 32.72 29.85
C GLN A 693 22.18 33.71 29.17
N THR A 694 23.03 33.21 28.27
CA THR A 694 23.78 34.01 27.31
C THR A 694 22.94 34.27 26.06
N GLN A 695 22.92 35.54 25.67
CA GLN A 695 22.18 36.11 24.56
C GLN A 695 22.80 35.72 23.21
N SER A 696 21.94 35.43 22.23
CA SER A 696 22.31 35.22 20.83
C SER A 696 22.66 36.57 20.18
N GLU A 697 23.91 36.73 19.76
CA GLU A 697 24.31 37.82 18.86
C GLU A 697 23.87 37.50 17.42
N GLN A 698 23.20 38.48 16.81
CA GLN A 698 22.82 38.52 15.41
C GLN A 698 24.06 38.79 14.54
N VAL A 699 24.33 37.93 13.56
CA VAL A 699 25.32 38.17 12.49
C VAL A 699 24.57 38.55 11.20
N PRO A 700 24.98 39.62 10.49
CA PRO A 700 24.24 40.16 9.35
C PRO A 700 24.57 39.45 8.03
N THR A 701 23.53 39.23 7.21
CA THR A 701 23.59 38.77 5.82
C THR A 701 24.21 39.82 4.88
N PRO A 702 25.11 39.45 3.96
CA PRO A 702 25.60 40.37 2.94
C PRO A 702 24.66 40.45 1.72
N ARG A 703 24.41 41.69 1.30
CA ARG A 703 23.77 42.09 0.03
C ARG A 703 24.69 41.75 -1.14
N THR A 704 24.17 41.01 -2.13
CA THR A 704 24.78 40.91 -3.46
C THR A 704 24.12 41.87 -4.44
N ALA A 705 25.00 42.56 -5.17
CA ALA A 705 24.69 43.64 -6.09
C ALA A 705 24.29 43.13 -7.48
N THR A 706 23.40 43.90 -8.08
CA THR A 706 22.90 43.80 -9.45
C THR A 706 23.98 44.17 -10.46
N ALA A 707 24.24 43.31 -11.44
CA ALA A 707 24.91 43.67 -12.68
C ALA A 707 24.17 43.01 -13.85
N GLY A 708 23.71 43.83 -14.80
CA GLY A 708 22.95 43.40 -15.96
C GLY A 708 23.82 42.82 -17.07
N SER A 709 23.21 41.96 -17.89
CA SER A 709 23.65 41.71 -19.25
C SER A 709 22.46 41.38 -20.14
N LEU A 710 22.59 41.82 -21.40
CA LEU A 710 21.58 41.93 -22.44
C LEU A 710 21.54 40.68 -23.35
N LEU A 711 20.42 40.55 -24.08
CA LEU A 711 20.15 39.71 -25.28
C LEU A 711 19.59 38.28 -25.03
N PRO A 712 18.91 37.67 -26.03
CA PRO A 712 17.56 38.01 -26.47
C PRO A 712 16.59 36.83 -26.34
N LYS A 713 15.30 37.13 -26.15
CA LYS A 713 14.20 36.15 -26.20
C LYS A 713 13.85 35.84 -27.65
N THR A 714 14.00 34.58 -28.08
CA THR A 714 13.21 34.00 -29.18
C THR A 714 12.72 32.62 -28.76
N SER A 715 11.42 32.54 -28.46
CA SER A 715 10.68 31.27 -28.35
C SER A 715 10.14 30.90 -29.74
N PRO A 716 10.24 29.63 -30.20
CA PRO A 716 9.46 29.17 -31.32
C PRO A 716 8.07 28.72 -30.85
N VAL A 717 7.04 29.32 -31.43
CA VAL A 717 5.65 28.85 -31.41
C VAL A 717 5.54 27.73 -32.45
N ILE A 718 5.34 26.50 -32.01
CA ILE A 718 5.02 25.37 -32.90
C ILE A 718 3.49 25.34 -33.04
N GLY A 719 3.00 25.73 -34.21
CA GLY A 719 1.62 25.52 -34.63
C GLY A 719 1.39 24.09 -35.15
N PRO A 720 0.14 23.61 -35.19
CA PRO A 720 -0.18 22.28 -35.70
C PRO A 720 -0.06 22.21 -37.24
N PRO A 721 0.30 21.04 -37.80
CA PRO A 721 0.48 20.89 -39.25
C PRO A 721 -0.84 20.90 -40.01
N LYS A 722 -0.84 21.63 -41.12
CA LYS A 722 -1.88 21.65 -42.16
C LYS A 722 -1.93 20.30 -42.90
N LEU A 723 -3.11 19.72 -43.01
CA LEU A 723 -3.46 18.74 -44.05
C LEU A 723 -3.85 19.49 -45.34
N PRO A 724 -3.60 18.93 -46.54
CA PRO A 724 -3.98 19.56 -47.79
C PRO A 724 -5.48 19.37 -48.08
N GLU A 725 -6.17 20.50 -48.28
CA GLU A 725 -7.43 20.57 -49.02
C GLU A 725 -7.12 20.45 -50.51
N GLU A 726 -7.82 19.56 -51.21
CA GLU A 726 -8.12 19.73 -52.64
C GLU A 726 -9.64 19.65 -52.84
N GLU A 727 -10.09 20.49 -53.76
CA GLU A 727 -11.41 21.07 -53.91
C GLU A 727 -12.47 20.16 -54.58
N ALA A 728 -13.70 20.70 -54.56
CA ALA A 728 -14.76 20.57 -55.57
C ALA A 728 -15.78 19.45 -55.37
N GLU A 729 -17.08 19.67 -55.53
CA GLU A 729 -17.94 20.86 -55.59
C GLU A 729 -19.38 20.32 -55.61
N ARG A 730 -20.33 21.17 -55.19
CA ARG A 730 -21.74 21.20 -55.60
C ARG A 730 -22.77 20.19 -55.06
N ASN A 731 -23.74 20.86 -54.42
CA ASN A 731 -25.19 20.74 -54.58
C ASN A 731 -25.90 19.57 -53.89
N SER A 732 -27.09 19.68 -53.32
CA SER A 732 -27.87 20.75 -52.69
C SER A 732 -29.22 20.09 -52.33
N ALA A 733 -29.74 20.38 -51.14
CA ALA A 733 -31.16 20.40 -50.78
C ALA A 733 -32.01 19.11 -50.82
N GLY A 734 -32.77 18.87 -49.75
CA GLY A 734 -33.87 17.91 -49.75
C GLY A 734 -34.40 17.53 -48.37
N THR A 735 -35.12 18.45 -47.73
CA THR A 735 -35.92 18.26 -46.51
C THR A 735 -37.05 17.24 -46.65
N ALA A 736 -37.38 16.60 -45.51
CA ALA A 736 -38.74 16.33 -44.98
C ALA A 736 -39.32 14.88 -45.03
N THR A 737 -39.54 14.37 -43.81
CA THR A 737 -40.71 13.61 -43.27
C THR A 737 -41.23 12.30 -43.86
N ALA A 738 -41.23 11.29 -42.97
CA ALA A 738 -42.32 10.40 -42.55
C ALA A 738 -43.18 9.66 -43.61
N GLY A 739 -43.22 8.33 -43.50
CA GLY A 739 -44.30 7.53 -44.08
C GLY A 739 -43.97 6.05 -44.22
N SER A 740 -44.66 5.23 -43.41
CA SER A 740 -44.76 3.76 -43.47
C SER A 740 -45.01 3.20 -44.89
N LEU A 741 -44.48 2.00 -45.18
CA LEU A 741 -45.17 0.82 -45.77
C LEU A 741 -44.15 -0.17 -46.39
N LEU A 742 -44.21 -1.44 -45.94
CA LEU A 742 -43.73 -2.65 -46.64
C LEU A 742 -44.51 -2.87 -47.97
N PRO A 743 -44.22 -3.91 -48.78
CA PRO A 743 -42.94 -4.45 -49.27
C PRO A 743 -42.96 -4.60 -50.81
N LYS A 744 -41.81 -4.87 -51.47
CA LYS A 744 -41.65 -5.91 -52.52
C LYS A 744 -40.33 -5.82 -53.30
N THR A 745 -39.86 -7.03 -53.63
CA THR A 745 -39.02 -7.48 -54.76
C THR A 745 -37.53 -7.12 -54.77
N SER A 746 -36.74 -8.20 -54.66
CA SER A 746 -35.32 -8.34 -55.01
C SER A 746 -34.96 -7.76 -56.39
N PRO A 747 -33.66 -7.53 -56.61
CA PRO A 747 -33.05 -8.18 -57.76
C PRO A 747 -31.68 -8.82 -57.49
N VAL A 748 -31.47 -9.84 -58.30
CA VAL A 748 -30.29 -10.68 -58.54
C VAL A 748 -29.04 -9.85 -58.83
N ILE A 749 -27.94 -10.15 -58.14
CA ILE A 749 -26.58 -9.68 -58.47
C ILE A 749 -25.77 -10.92 -58.88
N GLY A 750 -25.33 -10.95 -60.14
CA GLY A 750 -24.39 -11.94 -60.66
C GLY A 750 -22.94 -11.63 -60.23
N PRO A 751 -22.05 -12.63 -60.18
CA PRO A 751 -20.66 -12.41 -59.78
C PRO A 751 -19.79 -11.91 -60.94
N PRO A 752 -18.74 -11.10 -60.65
CA PRO A 752 -17.81 -10.61 -61.66
C PRO A 752 -16.71 -11.64 -61.99
N LYS A 753 -16.30 -11.61 -63.26
CA LYS A 753 -15.17 -12.33 -63.85
C LYS A 753 -13.84 -11.90 -63.22
N LEU A 754 -12.97 -12.88 -62.96
CA LEU A 754 -11.51 -12.72 -62.87
C LEU A 754 -10.84 -13.52 -64.00
N PRO A 755 -9.65 -13.11 -64.45
CA PRO A 755 -9.05 -13.58 -65.70
C PRO A 755 -8.27 -14.88 -65.54
N GLU A 756 -8.34 -15.66 -66.62
CA GLU A 756 -7.49 -16.80 -66.95
C GLU A 756 -6.05 -16.32 -67.21
N GLU A 757 -5.06 -17.03 -66.65
CA GLU A 757 -3.89 -17.42 -67.44
C GLU A 757 -3.19 -18.65 -66.88
N GLU A 758 -2.61 -19.41 -67.80
CA GLU A 758 -2.28 -20.83 -67.76
C GLU A 758 -0.92 -21.14 -67.12
N ALA A 759 -0.78 -22.33 -66.52
CA ALA A 759 0.42 -23.17 -66.71
C ALA A 759 0.14 -24.62 -66.29
N GLU A 760 0.27 -25.53 -67.25
CA GLU A 760 0.11 -26.98 -67.15
C GLU A 760 1.30 -27.72 -66.47
N ARG A 761 1.04 -29.02 -66.17
CA ARG A 761 1.94 -30.18 -65.91
C ARG A 761 2.41 -30.32 -64.46
N ASP A 762 2.28 -31.47 -63.78
CA ASP A 762 2.47 -32.85 -64.21
C ASP A 762 1.67 -33.90 -63.40
N SER A 763 1.64 -35.10 -63.98
CA SER A 763 0.83 -36.30 -63.71
C SER A 763 0.95 -36.99 -62.33
N ALA A 764 -0.21 -37.48 -61.90
CA ALA A 764 -0.52 -38.85 -61.44
C ALA A 764 0.18 -39.48 -60.21
N ARG A 765 -0.58 -39.63 -59.10
CA ARG A 765 -0.70 -40.89 -58.34
C ARG A 765 -1.95 -40.89 -57.43
N ALA A 766 -2.89 -41.78 -57.70
CA ALA A 766 -3.93 -42.23 -56.75
C ALA A 766 -3.33 -43.35 -55.84
N PRO A 767 -3.94 -43.73 -54.69
CA PRO A 767 -5.30 -44.30 -54.54
C PRO A 767 -6.13 -43.62 -53.41
N ALA A 768 -7.46 -43.48 -53.49
CA ALA A 768 -8.53 -44.48 -53.29
C ALA A 768 -8.45 -45.20 -51.94
N ASP A 769 -9.23 -44.72 -50.95
CA ASP A 769 -9.93 -45.47 -49.88
C ASP A 769 -10.31 -44.53 -48.72
N ALA A 770 -11.55 -44.02 -48.69
CA ALA A 770 -12.23 -43.51 -47.47
C ALA A 770 -13.66 -43.05 -47.77
N GLU A 771 -14.55 -43.96 -48.14
CA GLU A 771 -16.00 -43.68 -48.20
C GLU A 771 -16.76 -44.91 -47.67
N ALA A 772 -16.59 -45.20 -46.38
CA ALA A 772 -17.30 -46.28 -45.69
C ALA A 772 -17.51 -46.06 -44.17
N GLU A 773 -17.45 -44.81 -43.67
CA GLU A 773 -17.55 -44.57 -42.22
C GLU A 773 -18.33 -43.29 -41.85
N ALA A 774 -19.49 -43.07 -42.49
CA ALA A 774 -20.35 -41.90 -42.20
C ALA A 774 -21.85 -42.22 -42.10
N GLN A 775 -22.24 -43.44 -41.72
CA GLN A 775 -23.67 -43.81 -41.54
C GLN A 775 -23.98 -44.70 -40.32
N ALA A 776 -23.25 -44.55 -39.21
CA ALA A 776 -23.64 -45.21 -37.96
C ALA A 776 -23.25 -44.40 -36.72
N GLN A 777 -24.03 -43.38 -36.38
CA GLN A 777 -24.10 -42.80 -35.02
C GLN A 777 -25.26 -41.78 -34.94
N LEU A 778 -26.48 -42.30 -34.88
CA LEU A 778 -27.65 -41.58 -34.37
C LEU A 778 -28.43 -42.57 -33.50
N ALA A 779 -28.78 -42.12 -32.30
CA ALA A 779 -29.53 -42.79 -31.23
C ALA A 779 -28.72 -43.54 -30.15
N ILE A 780 -28.23 -42.78 -29.15
CA ILE A 780 -28.26 -43.23 -27.75
C ILE A 780 -28.56 -42.00 -26.86
N THR A 781 -29.75 -41.99 -26.27
CA THR A 781 -30.15 -41.11 -25.16
C THR A 781 -29.72 -41.76 -23.84
N PRO A 782 -29.11 -41.07 -22.86
CA PRO A 782 -28.95 -41.63 -21.53
C PRO A 782 -30.05 -41.11 -20.58
N HIS A 783 -30.86 -42.04 -20.09
CA HIS A 783 -31.61 -41.89 -18.85
C HIS A 783 -30.61 -41.87 -17.69
N LEU A 784 -30.59 -40.79 -16.89
CA LEU A 784 -29.94 -40.77 -15.59
C LEU A 784 -30.83 -41.51 -14.58
N GLU A 785 -30.43 -42.73 -14.24
CA GLU A 785 -30.93 -43.46 -13.08
C GLU A 785 -29.86 -43.39 -11.99
N VAL A 786 -30.18 -42.74 -10.88
CA VAL A 786 -29.30 -42.56 -9.72
C VAL A 786 -29.30 -43.86 -8.90
N LEU A 787 -28.17 -44.57 -8.88
CA LEU A 787 -27.87 -45.59 -7.87
C LEU A 787 -26.50 -45.31 -7.24
N PRO A 788 -26.36 -45.47 -5.90
CA PRO A 788 -25.17 -45.07 -5.16
C PRO A 788 -24.08 -46.14 -5.26
N LEU A 789 -22.89 -45.74 -5.71
CA LEU A 789 -21.67 -46.54 -5.60
C LEU A 789 -20.97 -46.20 -4.28
N SER A 790 -21.24 -46.98 -3.25
CA SER A 790 -20.41 -47.04 -2.04
C SER A 790 -19.26 -48.01 -2.31
N SER A 791 -18.04 -47.50 -2.53
CA SER A 791 -16.82 -48.32 -2.51
C SER A 791 -16.35 -48.55 -1.06
N PRO A 792 -16.03 -49.77 -0.60
CA PRO A 792 -15.82 -50.06 0.83
C PRO A 792 -14.45 -49.73 1.42
N ASN A 793 -13.54 -49.06 0.69
CA ASN A 793 -12.14 -48.88 1.14
C ASN A 793 -11.68 -47.41 1.31
N SER A 794 -12.61 -46.47 1.39
CA SER A 794 -12.29 -45.08 1.77
C SER A 794 -12.51 -44.91 3.26
N LEU A 795 -11.45 -45.00 4.08
CA LEU A 795 -11.49 -44.38 5.41
C LEU A 795 -11.88 -42.91 5.23
N ASP A 796 -12.88 -42.44 5.99
CA ASP A 796 -13.30 -41.05 6.04
C ASP A 796 -12.05 -40.17 6.25
N LEU A 797 -11.88 -39.12 5.44
CA LEU A 797 -10.76 -38.17 5.54
C LEU A 797 -10.62 -37.68 7.00
N THR A 798 -11.75 -37.53 7.69
CA THR A 798 -11.84 -37.21 9.10
C THR A 798 -11.10 -38.20 10.00
N GLU A 799 -11.29 -39.50 9.79
CA GLU A 799 -10.60 -40.54 10.58
C GLU A 799 -9.10 -40.57 10.28
N ARG A 800 -8.70 -40.33 9.03
CA ARG A 800 -7.28 -40.29 8.63
C ARG A 800 -6.56 -39.10 9.25
N VAL A 801 -7.14 -37.90 9.16
CA VAL A 801 -6.60 -36.69 9.80
C VAL A 801 -6.58 -36.88 11.32
N ARG A 802 -7.66 -37.39 11.93
CA ARG A 802 -7.72 -37.66 13.37
C ARG A 802 -6.65 -38.66 13.82
N SER A 803 -6.43 -39.74 13.06
CA SER A 803 -5.36 -40.71 13.34
C SER A 803 -3.97 -40.08 13.23
N GLU A 804 -3.75 -39.19 12.27
CA GLU A 804 -2.46 -38.54 12.04
C GLU A 804 -2.15 -37.49 13.11
N VAL A 805 -3.14 -36.70 13.53
CA VAL A 805 -3.03 -35.80 14.70
C VAL A 805 -2.66 -36.63 15.94
N GLY A 806 -3.35 -37.76 16.18
CA GLY A 806 -3.06 -38.65 17.29
C GLY A 806 -1.64 -39.22 17.25
N ARG A 807 -1.15 -39.61 16.06
CA ARG A 807 0.21 -40.11 15.84
C ARG A 807 1.26 -39.06 16.15
N LEU A 808 1.06 -37.82 15.68
CA LEU A 808 2.01 -36.71 15.89
C LEU A 808 2.05 -36.26 17.36
N LEU A 809 0.91 -36.20 18.04
CA LEU A 809 0.86 -35.92 19.48
C LEU A 809 1.55 -37.01 20.30
N ALA A 810 1.33 -38.28 19.96
CA ALA A 810 2.02 -39.40 20.60
C ALA A 810 3.54 -39.36 20.36
N ALA A 811 3.99 -39.02 19.15
CA ALA A 811 5.41 -38.86 18.82
C ALA A 811 6.07 -37.71 19.58
N ALA A 812 5.30 -36.67 19.93
CA ALA A 812 5.74 -35.56 20.78
C ALA A 812 5.73 -35.89 22.29
N GLY A 813 5.36 -37.12 22.68
CA GLY A 813 5.27 -37.53 24.09
C GLY A 813 4.06 -36.96 24.83
N LEU A 814 3.07 -36.43 24.11
CA LEU A 814 1.83 -35.91 24.68
C LEU A 814 0.81 -37.06 24.73
N ALA A 815 0.51 -37.53 25.93
CA ALA A 815 -0.55 -38.52 26.11
C ALA A 815 -1.92 -37.92 25.70
N PRO A 816 -2.86 -38.71 25.15
CA PRO A 816 -4.24 -38.27 24.93
C PRO A 816 -4.82 -37.79 26.28
N GLY A 817 -5.11 -36.49 26.39
CA GLY A 817 -5.57 -35.84 27.63
C GLY A 817 -4.60 -34.85 28.28
N THR A 818 -3.34 -34.75 27.81
CA THR A 818 -2.37 -33.75 28.32
C THR A 818 -2.68 -32.33 27.83
N MET A 819 -3.47 -32.18 26.77
CA MET A 819 -3.97 -30.91 26.26
C MET A 819 -5.46 -30.77 26.59
N SER A 820 -5.80 -30.55 27.86
CA SER A 820 -7.20 -30.42 28.28
C SER A 820 -7.91 -29.16 27.73
N SER A 821 -7.18 -28.27 27.05
CA SER A 821 -7.69 -27.01 26.48
C SER A 821 -7.91 -27.04 24.96
N VAL A 822 -7.42 -28.06 24.24
CA VAL A 822 -7.55 -28.11 22.77
C VAL A 822 -8.62 -29.13 22.41
N ASP A 823 -9.71 -28.63 21.82
CA ASP A 823 -10.76 -29.47 21.26
C ASP A 823 -10.22 -30.19 20.02
N MET A 824 -10.08 -31.52 20.13
CA MET A 824 -9.55 -32.37 19.08
C MET A 824 -10.42 -32.35 17.81
N ASP A 825 -11.72 -32.13 17.93
CA ASP A 825 -12.61 -32.09 16.77
C ASP A 825 -12.48 -30.77 16.02
N VAL A 826 -12.24 -29.66 16.73
CA VAL A 826 -11.92 -28.35 16.13
C VAL A 826 -10.58 -28.42 15.38
N LEU A 827 -9.55 -29.01 16.00
CA LEU A 827 -8.23 -29.14 15.38
C LEU A 827 -8.27 -30.02 14.12
N VAL A 828 -9.04 -31.12 14.16
CA VAL A 828 -9.26 -31.99 12.99
C VAL A 828 -10.02 -31.23 11.89
N ALA A 829 -11.04 -30.44 12.23
CA ALA A 829 -11.77 -29.63 11.26
C ALA A 829 -10.88 -28.56 10.60
N GLU A 830 -10.04 -27.87 11.36
CA GLU A 830 -9.07 -26.89 10.83
C GLU A 830 -8.05 -27.55 9.88
N CYS A 831 -7.54 -28.74 10.24
CA CYS A 831 -6.66 -29.51 9.35
C CYS A 831 -7.37 -29.88 8.03
N ILE A 832 -8.64 -30.30 8.08
CA ILE A 832 -9.42 -30.66 6.89
C ILE A 832 -9.63 -29.44 6.00
N ASN A 833 -10.01 -28.29 6.57
CA ASN A 833 -10.18 -27.04 5.81
C ASN A 833 -8.85 -26.63 5.14
N SER A 834 -7.74 -26.74 5.87
CA SER A 834 -6.42 -26.40 5.34
C SER A 834 -5.97 -27.32 4.19
N ILE A 835 -6.28 -28.63 4.27
CA ILE A 835 -6.06 -29.58 3.16
C ILE A 835 -6.93 -29.24 1.94
N GLN A 836 -8.15 -28.72 2.16
CA GLN A 836 -9.07 -28.34 1.08
C GLN A 836 -8.68 -27.00 0.41
N GLU A 837 -8.12 -26.06 1.18
CA GLU A 837 -7.72 -24.71 0.72
C GLU A 837 -6.39 -24.68 -0.04
N ASP A 838 -5.42 -25.57 0.27
CA ASP A 838 -4.07 -25.54 -0.32
C ASP A 838 -4.01 -25.87 -1.84
N GLY A 839 -5.14 -26.12 -2.50
CA GLY A 839 -5.36 -25.91 -3.95
C GLY A 839 -4.58 -26.77 -4.95
N ARG A 840 -3.59 -27.55 -4.51
CA ARG A 840 -3.00 -28.65 -5.30
C ARG A 840 -3.73 -29.91 -4.92
N ASP A 841 -4.47 -30.48 -5.89
CA ASP A 841 -5.22 -31.72 -5.80
C ASP A 841 -5.42 -32.19 -4.35
N ALA A 842 -6.44 -31.66 -3.65
CA ALA A 842 -6.75 -32.03 -2.27
C ALA A 842 -6.82 -33.55 -2.08
N ARG A 843 -7.09 -34.27 -3.17
CA ARG A 843 -6.99 -35.72 -3.29
C ARG A 843 -5.56 -36.27 -3.20
N ALA A 844 -4.57 -35.68 -3.89
CA ALA A 844 -3.16 -36.06 -3.80
C ALA A 844 -2.57 -35.75 -2.41
N ALA A 845 -2.90 -34.59 -1.82
CA ALA A 845 -2.49 -34.25 -0.45
C ALA A 845 -3.16 -35.18 0.59
N ALA A 846 -4.41 -35.58 0.36
CA ALA A 846 -5.08 -36.59 1.17
C ALA A 846 -4.54 -38.00 0.93
N GLU A 847 -3.96 -38.32 -0.22
CA GLU A 847 -3.43 -39.66 -0.53
C GLU A 847 -1.96 -39.83 -0.12
N ASP A 848 -1.17 -38.75 -0.04
CA ASP A 848 0.23 -38.74 0.41
C ASP A 848 0.36 -38.59 1.95
N PRO A 849 0.84 -39.62 2.68
CA PRO A 849 1.03 -39.54 4.13
C PRO A 849 2.02 -38.45 4.58
N GLN A 850 3.02 -38.10 3.76
CA GLN A 850 4.01 -37.08 4.13
C GLN A 850 3.42 -35.67 4.06
N GLU A 851 2.65 -35.39 3.02
CA GLU A 851 2.01 -34.08 2.87
C GLU A 851 0.88 -33.89 3.89
N MET A 852 0.11 -34.94 4.18
CA MET A 852 -0.86 -34.95 5.28
C MET A 852 -0.19 -34.69 6.63
N SER A 853 0.96 -35.33 6.90
CA SER A 853 1.74 -35.06 8.13
C SER A 853 2.20 -33.60 8.22
N ARG A 854 2.58 -32.99 7.08
CA ARG A 854 3.06 -31.60 7.01
C ARG A 854 1.96 -30.60 7.33
N VAL A 855 0.77 -30.77 6.73
CA VAL A 855 -0.39 -29.90 6.97
C VAL A 855 -0.90 -30.07 8.40
N VAL A 856 -1.02 -31.31 8.88
CA VAL A 856 -1.45 -31.58 10.26
C VAL A 856 -0.47 -30.98 11.27
N LEU A 857 0.84 -31.12 11.05
CA LEU A 857 1.85 -30.53 11.94
C LEU A 857 1.77 -29.00 11.97
N ARG A 858 1.54 -28.34 10.82
CA ARG A 858 1.35 -26.88 10.72
C ARG A 858 0.19 -26.42 11.61
N GLU A 859 -0.97 -27.06 11.50
CA GLU A 859 -2.17 -26.67 12.23
C GLU A 859 -2.09 -27.02 13.73
N VAL A 860 -1.48 -28.15 14.10
CA VAL A 860 -1.18 -28.51 15.50
C VAL A 860 -0.32 -27.43 16.16
N LEU A 861 0.71 -26.92 15.46
CA LEU A 861 1.58 -25.86 15.97
C LEU A 861 0.85 -24.53 16.13
N LYS A 862 -0.02 -24.16 15.17
CA LYS A 862 -0.90 -22.98 15.28
C LYS A 862 -1.87 -23.08 16.47
N GLY A 863 -2.50 -24.24 16.66
CA GLY A 863 -3.37 -24.50 17.82
C GLY A 863 -2.63 -24.41 19.15
N TRP A 864 -1.40 -24.94 19.21
CA TRP A 864 -0.57 -24.86 20.42
C TRP A 864 -0.14 -23.43 20.77
N ALA A 865 0.23 -22.63 19.77
CA ALA A 865 0.57 -21.21 19.96
C ALA A 865 -0.63 -20.41 20.52
N ARG A 866 -1.83 -20.63 19.97
CA ARG A 866 -3.08 -20.00 20.44
C ARG A 866 -3.38 -20.36 21.91
N SER A 867 -3.23 -21.64 22.28
CA SER A 867 -3.48 -22.08 23.66
C SER A 867 -2.50 -21.50 24.68
N ARG A 868 -1.24 -21.22 24.31
CA ARG A 868 -0.26 -20.60 25.22
C ARG A 868 -0.55 -19.12 25.45
N LEU A 869 -0.89 -18.39 24.39
CA LEU A 869 -1.24 -16.96 24.47
C LEU A 869 -2.46 -16.71 25.36
N ALA A 870 -3.43 -17.63 25.39
CA ALA A 870 -4.62 -17.54 26.23
C ALA A 870 -4.36 -17.73 27.74
N THR A 871 -3.19 -18.22 28.15
CA THR A 871 -2.91 -18.59 29.56
C THR A 871 -2.07 -17.56 30.35
N HIS A 872 -1.68 -16.44 29.75
CA HIS A 872 -0.94 -15.38 30.46
C HIS A 872 -1.88 -14.31 31.07
N PRO A 873 -1.88 -14.10 32.40
CA PRO A 873 -2.90 -13.30 33.09
C PRO A 873 -2.67 -11.79 33.10
N MET A 874 -1.95 -11.21 32.13
CA MET A 874 -1.57 -9.78 32.14
C MET A 874 -1.60 -9.10 30.76
N ASN A 875 -2.61 -9.37 29.93
CA ASN A 875 -2.89 -8.53 28.77
C ASN A 875 -4.41 -8.33 28.56
N PRO A 876 -4.87 -7.11 28.21
CA PRO A 876 -6.27 -6.87 27.84
C PRO A 876 -6.58 -7.54 26.48
N PRO A 877 -7.87 -7.78 26.15
CA PRO A 877 -8.23 -8.45 24.91
C PRO A 877 -7.82 -7.61 23.71
N VAL A 878 -6.90 -8.14 22.91
CA VAL A 878 -6.52 -7.61 21.61
C VAL A 878 -7.58 -8.10 20.62
N SER A 879 -8.18 -7.19 19.85
CA SER A 879 -9.12 -7.51 18.78
C SER A 879 -8.41 -8.30 17.66
N ASP A 880 -9.11 -9.27 17.07
CA ASP A 880 -8.65 -10.25 16.06
C ASP A 880 -8.05 -9.65 14.75
N GLU A 881 -7.92 -8.34 14.61
CA GLU A 881 -7.45 -7.68 13.37
C GLU A 881 -5.93 -7.43 13.28
N CYS A 882 -5.11 -7.79 14.28
CA CYS A 882 -3.70 -7.33 14.32
C CYS A 882 -2.60 -8.41 14.47
N VAL A 883 -2.86 -9.71 14.27
CA VAL A 883 -1.76 -10.71 14.27
C VAL A 883 -1.81 -11.59 13.02
N GLY A 884 -1.00 -11.24 12.02
CA GLY A 884 -0.65 -12.17 10.95
C GLY A 884 0.30 -13.25 11.47
N VAL A 885 -0.25 -14.37 11.97
CA VAL A 885 0.50 -15.56 12.39
C VAL A 885 0.79 -16.43 11.16
N GLU A 886 1.66 -15.99 10.25
CA GLU A 886 2.21 -16.87 9.19
C GLU A 886 3.73 -16.98 9.17
N ASP A 887 4.47 -16.20 9.98
CA ASP A 887 5.93 -16.27 10.00
C ASP A 887 6.44 -16.93 11.30
N PHE A 888 6.58 -18.27 11.31
CA PHE A 888 7.51 -19.13 12.09
C PHE A 888 6.99 -20.59 12.02
N PRO A 889 7.78 -21.58 11.51
CA PRO A 889 8.89 -22.12 12.29
C PRO A 889 10.12 -22.59 11.48
N GLN A 890 11.31 -22.07 11.82
CA GLN A 890 12.55 -22.84 11.75
C GLN A 890 13.29 -22.64 13.06
N LEU A 891 13.19 -23.60 13.98
CA LEU A 891 14.13 -23.83 15.08
C LEU A 891 13.79 -25.21 15.69
N PHE A 892 14.81 -25.96 16.07
CA PHE A 892 14.84 -27.33 16.62
C PHE A 892 14.97 -28.51 15.62
N CYS A 893 16.22 -28.84 15.27
CA CYS A 893 16.61 -30.25 15.06
C CYS A 893 18.14 -30.43 15.16
N SER A 894 18.65 -30.89 16.32
CA SER A 894 19.89 -31.68 16.36
C SER A 894 20.10 -32.38 17.71
N CYS A 895 19.61 -33.62 17.86
CA CYS A 895 20.19 -34.62 18.75
C CYS A 895 20.15 -35.98 18.03
N ARG A 896 21.32 -36.50 17.61
CA ARG A 896 21.47 -37.88 17.14
C ARG A 896 21.86 -38.79 18.33
N PRO A 897 21.31 -40.01 18.45
CA PRO A 897 21.99 -41.09 19.13
C PRO A 897 22.77 -41.95 18.12
N GLN A 898 23.99 -42.33 18.51
CA GLN A 898 24.81 -43.34 17.85
C GLN A 898 24.19 -44.73 18.04
N THR A 899 24.17 -45.57 16.99
CA THR A 899 24.60 -46.98 17.07
C THR A 899 24.71 -47.61 15.68
N ALA A 900 25.65 -48.56 15.59
CA ALA A 900 26.19 -49.17 14.40
C ALA A 900 25.34 -50.34 13.87
N VAL A 901 25.28 -50.52 12.54
CA VAL A 901 25.26 -51.84 11.87
C VAL A 901 25.95 -51.76 10.51
N THR A 902 26.71 -52.81 10.25
CA THR A 902 27.72 -53.08 9.22
C THR A 902 27.14 -53.48 7.85
N ARG A 903 27.84 -53.06 6.78
CA ARG A 903 27.99 -53.64 5.41
C ARG A 903 26.96 -54.67 4.90
N VAL A 904 26.41 -54.38 3.70
CA VAL A 904 26.58 -55.20 2.48
C VAL A 904 26.73 -54.28 1.25
N ARG A 905 27.82 -54.47 0.49
CA ARG A 905 28.04 -53.91 -0.87
C ARG A 905 27.55 -54.95 -1.88
N GLN A 906 26.93 -54.51 -2.99
CA GLN A 906 27.33 -54.87 -4.38
C GLN A 906 26.50 -54.11 -5.45
N HIS A 907 27.23 -53.45 -6.36
CA HIS A 907 27.00 -53.07 -7.78
C HIS A 907 25.58 -52.62 -8.24
N ILE A 908 25.39 -51.50 -8.97
CA ILE A 908 25.98 -51.09 -10.26
C ILE A 908 25.96 -49.55 -10.41
N SER A 909 26.98 -48.99 -11.07
CA SER A 909 27.16 -47.57 -11.43
C SER A 909 26.33 -47.12 -12.63
N VAL A 910 25.93 -45.84 -12.71
CA VAL A 910 26.28 -44.86 -13.77
C VAL A 910 25.64 -43.48 -13.50
N HIS A 911 26.53 -42.48 -13.48
CA HIS A 911 26.49 -41.02 -13.77
C HIS A 911 25.57 -39.97 -13.09
N SER A 912 26.32 -38.92 -12.65
CA SER A 912 26.06 -37.49 -12.39
C SER A 912 25.08 -37.11 -11.28
N ALA A 913 25.69 -36.79 -10.13
CA ALA A 913 25.14 -35.98 -9.06
C ALA A 913 25.37 -34.49 -9.37
N ASP A 914 24.34 -33.68 -9.17
CA ASP A 914 24.44 -32.29 -8.73
C ASP A 914 23.30 -32.08 -7.72
N GLU A 915 23.61 -32.27 -6.44
CA GLU A 915 22.75 -31.89 -5.32
C GLU A 915 23.25 -30.53 -4.79
N HIS A 916 22.40 -29.51 -4.88
CA HIS A 916 22.56 -28.26 -4.15
C HIS A 916 21.33 -28.05 -3.26
N GLU A 917 21.45 -28.42 -1.99
CA GLU A 917 20.55 -27.98 -0.93
C GLU A 917 20.90 -26.54 -0.55
N GLY A 918 20.13 -25.57 -1.06
CA GLY A 918 20.20 -24.17 -0.68
C GLY A 918 19.16 -23.82 0.39
N LYS A 919 19.60 -23.42 1.58
CA LYS A 919 18.74 -22.90 2.66
C LYS A 919 18.30 -21.47 2.35
N MET A 920 16.98 -21.22 2.37
CA MET A 920 16.37 -19.90 2.31
C MET A 920 16.50 -19.17 3.67
N TYR A 921 16.91 -17.90 3.64
CA TYR A 921 16.68 -16.94 4.73
C TYR A 921 16.06 -15.68 4.13
N CYS A 922 14.89 -15.28 4.65
CA CYS A 922 14.20 -14.05 4.27
C CYS A 922 14.58 -12.92 5.23
N HIS A 923 14.90 -11.73 4.70
CA HIS A 923 14.92 -10.47 5.44
C HIS A 923 13.91 -9.52 4.77
N LEU A 924 12.91 -9.07 5.53
CA LEU A 924 11.93 -8.06 5.11
C LEU A 924 12.30 -6.71 5.74
N GLY A 925 12.45 -5.68 4.90
CA GLY A 925 12.51 -4.28 5.30
C GLY A 925 11.31 -3.55 4.73
N CYS A 926 10.48 -2.97 5.60
CA CYS A 926 9.37 -2.09 5.21
C CYS A 926 9.91 -0.67 4.96
N ALA A 927 9.45 -0.03 3.89
CA ALA A 927 9.71 1.38 3.62
C ALA A 927 8.39 2.09 3.31
N ASP A 928 8.08 3.12 4.09
CA ASP A 928 7.35 4.32 3.65
C ASP A 928 7.67 5.46 4.63
N PRO A 929 8.14 6.63 4.17
CA PRO A 929 8.20 7.85 4.96
C PRO A 929 7.05 8.80 4.58
N SER A 930 6.40 9.41 5.57
CA SER A 930 5.59 10.62 5.39
C SER A 930 6.14 11.76 6.26
N PRO A 931 6.11 13.03 5.79
CA PRO A 931 6.83 14.13 6.43
C PRO A 931 5.91 14.97 7.31
N ALA A 932 6.21 15.10 8.61
CA ALA A 932 5.87 16.27 9.41
C ALA A 932 6.62 16.23 10.76
N GLY A 933 7.32 17.32 11.08
CA GLY A 933 8.18 17.41 12.26
C GLY A 933 7.45 17.62 13.59
N GLY A 934 8.04 17.05 14.64
CA GLY A 934 7.73 17.31 16.06
C GLY A 934 8.19 16.13 16.94
N PRO A 935 8.93 16.35 18.05
CA PRO A 935 9.45 15.26 18.86
C PRO A 935 8.36 14.75 19.81
N CYS A 936 8.00 13.48 19.70
CA CYS A 936 7.24 12.76 20.70
C CYS A 936 8.18 11.81 21.46
N VAL A 937 8.38 12.09 22.74
CA VAL A 937 8.94 11.14 23.71
C VAL A 937 7.79 10.21 24.11
N VAL A 938 7.95 8.90 23.93
CA VAL A 938 7.04 7.90 24.50
C VAL A 938 7.86 6.81 25.17
N SER A 939 7.55 6.61 26.45
CA SER A 939 8.06 5.64 27.41
C SER A 939 7.59 4.22 27.16
#